data_AF-A0A6C0J4J9-F1
#
_entry.id   AF-A0A6C0J4J9-F1
#
_cell.length_a   1.000
_cell.length_b   1.000
_cell.length_c   1.000
_cell.angle_alpha   90.00
_cell.angle_beta   90.00
_cell.angle_gamma   90.00
#
_symmetry.space_group_name_H-M   'P 1'
#
loop_
_entity.id
_entity.type
_entity.pdbx_description
1 polymer ?
#
loop_
_entity_poly.entity_id
_entity_poly.type
_entity_poly.pdbx_seq_one_letter_code
_entity_poly.pdbx_strand_id
1 'polypeptide(L)'
;MTEIDKHLDTIIDSMVDNYPKDEVDEVEFSIRGPVNNDKSPWNLGISQFRSLLKTLKETLKLEVYEPEMMLTIHDWAQRRVRITDLDTILLYCKTDTISPDSMEHVVFETKKRILKPIDFYGLRLRYNSEQVIDDEDEKTKLLVMFRDKKEMKLYRFAKRYSIIKPLKSTEKGKLRLDFTVVRQSIGPDFRAAKIIGPTATRTPELYEVELELLDISRDDIQNEDIQSEIKNVLKIILLHLNGGITIATQEDKLISVQNYVKLCKSVYNQLPAVKITTLAQNMLRDIAPYNISAYISTLDRGKMINKKMQDKTVPYVFTDKADGVRALMYVNNDGKCSLIVKETIKLLKKGQDFLTKKIINTYDKQIASILKVIPTDMILGTYTKLVQENDTVGEDGKQIKGKVGKKEYSFNNSVFDGELLIHSNGNYYYKTFDILIHNSESMMDTDFKERNKLFDIVSETEGCFHVSPKKFIKYTNNLPKFSEFTENLMTEVSESTGEVTSIKIKDNGIIYDLDGLVFQPETGPLSHYPQPQKSGFPSTWKSVYKWKPLHHLSIDLALTYKGKSAPITTRREKTVNSMTIQETANRYAVFTAHSGNSKGDLFMSEYTCDVLLSADSIPRSEEGEPIVKGNIVECRLCMKGRFHWIPVRIRHDKWKPNSEKVYDSTLHSLTTEPITMDNLSNIDGGFGGHPQLTVTKINRNISNEHIIKRALLIKGDIVLFDLACGNAKSSWAWVQIRKRQPSKDVAILGIDAENISKANIIMEANFNLIANKNNKEQYIDKYTFVQADFLKPLHLEASSYQYLTTPERFNIINCAFAIHYALRSKEDFLIFLANVSRNLKSNGVFIGSYMNKTKVLDLFRNRQEDHKQLLDGVKISEDNTSVYAELGMIKGSDIMWKIKKTYKGDLPGVFDNNSIAIDFMGLYKNNQEYLIDLEDPDIISLMKQYNLELEEHISFHQIINASDYDNKYIKELYSNTASSEKVWMDLHYNFTFRKKGSMDSYNNLFVTDSKTVKTTQLLKPVKTPKVTKTIKPIKTIKPIKTIKPIKTIKPIKTIKPVKPTK
;
A
#
# COMPACT_ATOMS: atom_id res chain seq x y z
N MET A 1 -30.78 18.90 -27.03
CA MET A 1 -30.83 17.43 -27.17
C MET A 1 -29.40 16.96 -27.36
N THR A 2 -28.88 16.15 -26.44
CA THR A 2 -27.48 15.69 -26.45
C THR A 2 -27.28 14.61 -27.54
N GLU A 3 -26.03 14.34 -27.94
CA GLU A 3 -25.74 13.33 -28.99
C GLU A 3 -26.20 11.92 -28.56
N ILE A 4 -26.08 11.62 -27.26
CA ILE A 4 -26.63 10.40 -26.66
C ILE A 4 -28.16 10.30 -26.77
N ASP A 5 -28.90 11.41 -26.68
CA ASP A 5 -30.37 11.35 -26.79
C ASP A 5 -30.77 10.97 -28.23
N LYS A 6 -30.05 11.46 -29.26
CA LYS A 6 -30.28 11.07 -30.67
C LYS A 6 -30.01 9.58 -30.92
N HIS A 7 -28.96 9.03 -30.32
CA HIS A 7 -28.67 7.60 -30.41
C HIS A 7 -29.75 6.76 -29.73
N LEU A 8 -30.26 7.21 -28.58
CA LEU A 8 -31.36 6.55 -27.88
C LEU A 8 -32.66 6.60 -28.70
N ASP A 9 -32.97 7.74 -29.32
CA ASP A 9 -34.11 7.87 -30.24
C ASP A 9 -34.01 6.86 -31.39
N THR A 10 -32.83 6.76 -32.02
CA THR A 10 -32.58 5.79 -33.11
C THR A 10 -32.82 4.33 -32.67
N ILE A 11 -32.43 3.97 -31.45
CA ILE A 11 -32.66 2.61 -30.91
C ILE A 11 -34.15 2.37 -30.70
N ILE A 12 -34.86 3.34 -30.13
CA ILE A 12 -36.30 3.22 -29.85
C ILE A 12 -37.11 3.17 -31.15
N ASP A 13 -36.81 4.04 -32.11
CA ASP A 13 -37.46 4.06 -33.42
C ASP A 13 -37.28 2.71 -34.11
N SER A 14 -36.06 2.16 -34.12
CA SER A 14 -35.81 0.83 -34.68
C SER A 14 -36.55 -0.28 -33.93
N MET A 15 -36.69 -0.18 -32.61
CA MET A 15 -37.44 -1.14 -31.80
C MET A 15 -38.94 -1.12 -32.13
N VAL A 16 -39.52 0.05 -32.38
CA VAL A 16 -40.94 0.24 -32.76
C VAL A 16 -41.20 -0.19 -34.21
N ASP A 17 -40.31 0.17 -35.13
CA ASP A 17 -40.46 -0.08 -36.56
C ASP A 17 -40.31 -1.55 -36.92
N ASN A 18 -39.46 -2.28 -36.19
CA ASN A 18 -39.20 -3.70 -36.42
C ASN A 18 -40.02 -4.62 -35.51
N TYR A 19 -40.93 -4.10 -34.70
CA TYR A 19 -41.74 -4.92 -33.79
C TYR A 19 -42.65 -5.89 -34.57
N PRO A 20 -42.54 -7.23 -34.39
CA PRO A 20 -43.34 -8.22 -35.11
C PRO A 20 -44.84 -8.14 -34.84
N LYS A 21 -45.67 -8.61 -35.80
CA LYS A 21 -47.13 -8.72 -35.60
C LYS A 21 -47.56 -9.99 -34.84
N ASP A 22 -46.69 -11.00 -34.76
CA ASP A 22 -46.92 -12.29 -34.08
C ASP A 22 -46.48 -12.22 -32.59
N GLU A 23 -46.96 -13.18 -31.77
CA GLU A 23 -46.64 -13.29 -30.32
C GLU A 23 -45.14 -13.25 -30.04
N VAL A 24 -44.65 -12.08 -29.62
CA VAL A 24 -43.34 -11.88 -29.00
C VAL A 24 -43.57 -11.83 -27.51
N ASP A 25 -43.00 -12.79 -26.80
CA ASP A 25 -43.10 -12.84 -25.34
C ASP A 25 -42.03 -11.95 -24.68
N GLU A 26 -40.95 -11.66 -25.41
CA GLU A 26 -39.76 -10.98 -24.89
C GLU A 26 -39.03 -10.13 -25.95
N VAL A 27 -38.88 -8.83 -25.65
CA VAL A 27 -37.91 -7.97 -26.34
C VAL A 27 -36.62 -7.90 -25.50
N GLU A 28 -35.53 -8.44 -26.03
CA GLU A 28 -34.27 -8.63 -25.31
C GLU A 28 -33.16 -7.74 -25.89
N PHE A 29 -32.52 -6.95 -25.03
CA PHE A 29 -31.21 -6.35 -25.32
C PHE A 29 -30.11 -7.14 -24.64
N SER A 30 -29.30 -7.87 -25.42
CA SER A 30 -28.06 -8.49 -24.91
C SER A 30 -26.87 -7.54 -25.06
N ILE A 31 -26.00 -7.53 -24.05
CA ILE A 31 -24.87 -6.61 -23.97
C ILE A 31 -23.57 -7.23 -24.52
N ARG A 32 -22.88 -6.49 -25.42
CA ARG A 32 -21.58 -6.91 -25.99
C ARG A 32 -20.42 -6.52 -25.07
N GLY A 33 -19.52 -7.45 -24.82
CA GLY A 33 -18.24 -7.12 -24.18
C GLY A 33 -17.16 -6.68 -25.16
N PRO A 34 -16.05 -6.11 -24.65
CA PRO A 34 -14.89 -5.79 -25.47
C PRO A 34 -14.35 -7.06 -26.13
N VAL A 35 -14.26 -7.03 -27.47
CA VAL A 35 -13.76 -8.14 -28.30
C VAL A 35 -12.33 -8.47 -27.90
N ASN A 36 -12.15 -9.54 -27.12
CA ASN A 36 -10.81 -9.98 -26.71
C ASN A 36 -10.59 -11.50 -26.84
N ASN A 37 -11.58 -12.29 -27.32
CA ASN A 37 -11.37 -13.69 -27.70
C ASN A 37 -12.47 -14.17 -28.67
N ASP A 38 -12.06 -14.91 -29.70
CA ASP A 38 -12.87 -15.42 -30.83
C ASP A 38 -13.97 -16.44 -30.49
N LYS A 39 -14.58 -16.43 -29.30
CA LYS A 39 -15.52 -17.50 -28.91
C LYS A 39 -16.91 -17.08 -28.39
N SER A 40 -17.14 -15.84 -27.95
CA SER A 40 -18.51 -15.32 -27.78
C SER A 40 -18.50 -13.79 -27.53
N PRO A 41 -19.06 -12.96 -28.43
CA PRO A 41 -18.99 -11.51 -28.33
C PRO A 41 -19.86 -10.87 -27.23
N TRP A 42 -20.82 -11.59 -26.65
CA TRP A 42 -21.90 -11.02 -25.80
C TRP A 42 -21.70 -11.24 -24.29
N ASN A 43 -20.47 -11.01 -23.79
CA ASN A 43 -20.10 -11.22 -22.38
C ASN A 43 -19.21 -10.09 -21.85
N LEU A 44 -19.50 -9.57 -20.66
CA LEU A 44 -18.69 -8.57 -19.97
C LEU A 44 -17.51 -9.19 -19.20
N GLY A 45 -16.52 -8.36 -18.86
CA GLY A 45 -15.56 -8.70 -17.79
C GLY A 45 -16.19 -8.53 -16.41
N ILE A 46 -15.73 -9.30 -15.42
CA ILE A 46 -16.27 -9.28 -14.03
C ILE A 46 -16.36 -7.88 -13.41
N SER A 47 -15.36 -7.02 -13.67
CA SER A 47 -15.32 -5.65 -13.15
C SER A 47 -16.40 -4.77 -13.79
N GLN A 48 -16.58 -4.86 -15.12
CA GLN A 48 -17.65 -4.14 -15.81
C GLN A 48 -19.02 -4.62 -15.35
N PHE A 49 -19.20 -5.94 -15.18
CA PHE A 49 -20.41 -6.56 -14.66
C PHE A 49 -20.78 -6.05 -13.25
N ARG A 50 -19.83 -6.09 -12.31
CA ARG A 50 -20.02 -5.60 -10.93
C ARG A 50 -20.33 -4.10 -10.87
N SER A 51 -19.56 -3.31 -11.63
CA SER A 51 -19.72 -1.85 -11.65
C SER A 51 -21.07 -1.44 -12.25
N LEU A 52 -21.51 -2.11 -13.32
CA LEU A 52 -22.83 -1.86 -13.92
C LEU A 52 -23.96 -2.23 -12.96
N LEU A 53 -23.88 -3.40 -12.30
CA LEU A 53 -24.85 -3.84 -11.30
C LEU A 53 -24.97 -2.84 -10.16
N LYS A 54 -23.85 -2.35 -9.63
CA LYS A 54 -23.82 -1.35 -8.55
C LYS A 54 -24.47 -0.05 -9.00
N THR A 55 -24.09 0.49 -10.17
CA THR A 55 -24.65 1.73 -10.71
C THR A 55 -26.15 1.62 -10.91
N LEU A 56 -26.64 0.54 -11.51
CA LEU A 56 -28.08 0.35 -11.72
C LEU A 56 -28.82 0.17 -10.39
N LYS A 57 -28.25 -0.54 -9.42
CA LYS A 57 -28.84 -0.69 -8.08
C LYS A 57 -28.96 0.67 -7.36
N GLU A 58 -27.90 1.48 -7.37
CA GLU A 58 -27.88 2.81 -6.74
C GLU A 58 -28.85 3.78 -7.44
N THR A 59 -28.82 3.82 -8.77
CA THR A 59 -29.60 4.79 -9.56
C THR A 59 -31.09 4.44 -9.59
N LEU A 60 -31.43 3.15 -9.72
CA LEU A 60 -32.82 2.72 -9.82
C LEU A 60 -33.47 2.48 -8.45
N LYS A 61 -32.69 2.41 -7.36
CA LYS A 61 -33.15 2.13 -5.99
C LYS A 61 -34.01 0.86 -5.89
N LEU A 62 -33.61 -0.19 -6.59
CA LEU A 62 -34.39 -1.44 -6.68
C LEU A 62 -33.83 -2.51 -5.74
N GLU A 63 -34.73 -3.34 -5.22
CA GLU A 63 -34.38 -4.58 -4.53
C GLU A 63 -33.83 -5.59 -5.54
N VAL A 64 -32.70 -6.20 -5.20
CA VAL A 64 -32.11 -7.30 -5.97
C VAL A 64 -32.68 -8.58 -5.38
N TYR A 65 -33.36 -9.39 -6.19
CA TYR A 65 -33.88 -10.68 -5.74
C TYR A 65 -32.74 -11.66 -5.43
N GLU A 66 -33.00 -12.62 -4.54
CA GLU A 66 -32.06 -13.70 -4.25
C GLU A 66 -31.63 -14.40 -5.55
N PRO A 67 -30.35 -14.77 -5.69
CA PRO A 67 -29.85 -15.27 -6.95
C PRO A 67 -30.41 -16.66 -7.25
N GLU A 68 -31.01 -16.80 -8.42
CA GLU A 68 -31.48 -18.08 -8.93
C GLU A 68 -30.29 -18.88 -9.49
N MET A 69 -30.15 -20.13 -9.04
CA MET A 69 -29.16 -21.06 -9.59
C MET A 69 -29.87 -21.99 -10.57
N MET A 70 -29.33 -22.11 -11.76
CA MET A 70 -29.95 -22.90 -12.81
C MET A 70 -28.93 -23.74 -13.57
N LEU A 71 -29.30 -24.99 -13.86
CA LEU A 71 -28.60 -25.85 -14.80
C LEU A 71 -29.46 -26.01 -16.05
N THR A 72 -28.94 -25.54 -17.19
CA THR A 72 -29.59 -25.70 -18.49
C THR A 72 -28.80 -26.68 -19.35
N ILE A 73 -29.52 -27.60 -19.99
CA ILE A 73 -28.96 -28.53 -20.97
C ILE A 73 -29.61 -28.24 -22.31
N HIS A 74 -28.81 -27.94 -23.32
CA HIS A 74 -29.27 -27.63 -24.66
C HIS A 74 -28.98 -28.76 -25.63
N ASP A 75 -29.90 -28.96 -26.56
CA ASP A 75 -29.68 -29.72 -27.78
C ASP A 75 -29.33 -28.81 -28.98
N TRP A 76 -29.09 -29.41 -30.13
CA TRP A 76 -28.78 -28.69 -31.37
C TRP A 76 -30.01 -28.11 -32.09
N ALA A 77 -31.23 -28.45 -31.63
CA ALA A 77 -32.51 -28.00 -32.17
C ALA A 77 -33.12 -26.83 -31.37
N GLN A 78 -32.34 -26.18 -30.49
CA GLN A 78 -32.77 -25.06 -29.63
C GLN A 78 -33.83 -25.44 -28.58
N ARG A 79 -33.99 -26.74 -28.31
CA ARG A 79 -34.75 -27.24 -27.17
C ARG A 79 -33.83 -27.29 -25.96
N ARG A 80 -34.36 -26.95 -24.80
CA ARG A 80 -33.60 -26.90 -23.57
C ARG A 80 -34.40 -27.43 -22.40
N VAL A 81 -33.68 -27.99 -21.44
CA VAL A 81 -34.26 -28.34 -20.14
C VAL A 81 -33.50 -27.62 -19.06
N ARG A 82 -34.27 -26.98 -18.19
CA ARG A 82 -33.80 -26.06 -17.16
C ARG A 82 -34.19 -26.63 -15.80
N ILE A 83 -33.22 -26.79 -14.92
CA ILE A 83 -33.40 -27.18 -13.52
C ILE A 83 -33.09 -25.95 -12.67
N THR A 84 -34.02 -25.52 -11.81
CA THR A 84 -33.89 -24.27 -11.02
C THR A 84 -33.73 -24.49 -9.51
N ASP A 85 -34.01 -25.70 -9.03
CA ASP A 85 -33.81 -26.07 -7.62
C ASP A 85 -32.39 -26.61 -7.35
N LEU A 86 -31.76 -26.12 -6.28
CA LEU A 86 -30.37 -26.48 -5.93
C LEU A 86 -30.22 -27.96 -5.57
N ASP A 87 -31.17 -28.51 -4.81
CA ASP A 87 -31.07 -29.92 -4.38
C ASP A 87 -31.23 -30.86 -5.58
N THR A 88 -32.13 -30.52 -6.49
CA THR A 88 -32.32 -31.21 -7.77
C THR A 88 -31.08 -31.09 -8.65
N ILE A 89 -30.46 -29.91 -8.76
CA ILE A 89 -29.20 -29.72 -9.48
C ILE A 89 -28.10 -30.60 -8.86
N LEU A 90 -27.95 -30.61 -7.54
CA LEU A 90 -26.94 -31.41 -6.84
C LEU A 90 -27.16 -32.91 -7.04
N LEU A 91 -28.42 -33.36 -7.03
CA LEU A 91 -28.79 -34.74 -7.31
C LEU A 91 -28.46 -35.12 -8.75
N TYR A 92 -28.82 -34.27 -9.71
CA TYR A 92 -28.48 -34.46 -11.12
C TYR A 92 -26.96 -34.50 -11.31
N CYS A 93 -26.19 -33.61 -10.69
CA CYS A 93 -24.73 -33.62 -10.75
C CYS A 93 -24.11 -34.95 -10.28
N LYS A 94 -24.76 -35.64 -9.33
CA LYS A 94 -24.31 -36.94 -8.81
C LYS A 94 -24.72 -38.09 -9.72
N THR A 95 -25.93 -38.06 -10.25
CA THR A 95 -26.62 -39.22 -10.85
C THR A 95 -26.75 -39.16 -12.37
N ASP A 96 -26.67 -37.97 -12.98
CA ASP A 96 -26.98 -37.70 -14.38
C ASP A 96 -28.43 -38.06 -14.76
N THR A 97 -29.32 -38.08 -13.76
CA THR A 97 -30.74 -38.42 -13.91
C THR A 97 -31.61 -37.46 -13.10
N ILE A 98 -32.79 -37.14 -13.62
CA ILE A 98 -33.84 -36.40 -12.91
C ILE A 98 -34.77 -37.42 -12.25
N SER A 99 -35.04 -37.25 -10.95
CA SER A 99 -36.01 -38.07 -10.22
C SER A 99 -37.44 -37.67 -10.60
N PRO A 100 -38.41 -38.61 -10.67
CA PRO A 100 -39.82 -38.28 -10.84
C PRO A 100 -40.32 -37.25 -9.80
N ASP A 101 -39.82 -37.33 -8.58
CA ASP A 101 -40.21 -36.41 -7.49
C ASP A 101 -39.66 -34.99 -7.68
N SER A 102 -38.64 -34.81 -8.53
CA SER A 102 -38.03 -33.51 -8.80
C SER A 102 -38.60 -32.83 -10.05
N MET A 103 -39.63 -33.44 -10.67
CA MET A 103 -40.11 -33.02 -11.99
C MET A 103 -40.80 -31.65 -11.97
N GLU A 104 -41.29 -31.22 -10.80
CA GLU A 104 -41.86 -29.88 -10.57
C GLU A 104 -40.82 -28.73 -10.65
N HIS A 105 -39.52 -29.04 -10.51
CA HIS A 105 -38.44 -28.06 -10.56
C HIS A 105 -37.71 -28.01 -11.91
N VAL A 106 -38.34 -28.58 -12.93
CA VAL A 106 -37.73 -28.76 -14.25
C VAL A 106 -38.67 -28.25 -15.32
N VAL A 107 -38.16 -27.33 -16.14
CA VAL A 107 -38.92 -26.73 -17.24
C VAL A 107 -38.33 -27.20 -18.56
N PHE A 108 -39.20 -27.66 -19.46
CA PHE A 108 -38.87 -28.02 -20.84
C PHE A 108 -39.32 -26.89 -21.75
N GLU A 109 -38.41 -26.36 -22.56
CA GLU A 109 -38.68 -25.14 -23.32
C GLU A 109 -38.02 -25.22 -24.69
N THR A 110 -38.64 -24.58 -25.68
CA THR A 110 -38.02 -24.29 -26.98
C THR A 110 -37.84 -22.79 -27.11
N LYS A 111 -36.61 -22.33 -27.37
CA LYS A 111 -36.36 -20.91 -27.66
C LYS A 111 -36.40 -20.70 -29.16
N LYS A 112 -37.35 -19.92 -29.66
CA LYS A 112 -37.47 -19.56 -31.08
C LYS A 112 -37.11 -18.10 -31.28
N ARG A 113 -36.20 -17.84 -32.23
CA ARG A 113 -35.89 -16.48 -32.66
C ARG A 113 -36.85 -16.04 -33.75
N ILE A 114 -37.54 -14.92 -33.56
CA ILE A 114 -38.54 -14.40 -34.50
C ILE A 114 -37.88 -13.61 -35.64
N LEU A 115 -36.98 -12.68 -35.30
CA LEU A 115 -36.29 -11.82 -36.27
C LEU A 115 -34.76 -11.94 -36.21
N LYS A 116 -34.09 -11.49 -37.27
CA LYS A 116 -32.63 -11.32 -37.25
C LYS A 116 -32.25 -10.24 -36.22
N PRO A 117 -31.21 -10.46 -35.39
CA PRO A 117 -30.80 -9.47 -34.41
C PRO A 117 -30.30 -8.17 -35.04
N ILE A 118 -30.51 -7.05 -34.36
CA ILE A 118 -30.04 -5.72 -34.76
C ILE A 118 -29.02 -5.22 -33.74
N ASP A 119 -27.85 -4.77 -34.19
CA ASP A 119 -26.74 -4.36 -33.31
C ASP A 119 -26.61 -2.83 -33.26
N PHE A 120 -26.57 -2.26 -32.05
CA PHE A 120 -26.46 -0.81 -31.80
C PHE A 120 -25.38 -0.50 -30.77
N TYR A 121 -24.29 0.17 -31.12
CA TYR A 121 -23.32 0.72 -30.16
C TYR A 121 -22.82 -0.24 -29.05
N GLY A 122 -22.81 -1.57 -29.31
CA GLY A 122 -22.47 -2.61 -28.33
C GLY A 122 -23.66 -3.28 -27.64
N LEU A 123 -24.89 -3.00 -28.07
CA LEU A 123 -26.13 -3.70 -27.73
C LEU A 123 -26.59 -4.55 -28.91
N ARG A 124 -27.32 -5.63 -28.62
CA ARG A 124 -28.04 -6.44 -29.61
C ARG A 124 -29.49 -6.55 -29.22
N LEU A 125 -30.35 -6.00 -30.05
CA LEU A 125 -31.80 -6.14 -29.96
C LEU A 125 -32.22 -7.48 -30.57
N ARG A 126 -33.06 -8.22 -29.85
CA ARG A 126 -33.67 -9.48 -30.29
C ARG A 126 -35.16 -9.51 -29.95
N TYR A 127 -35.89 -10.20 -30.80
CA TYR A 127 -37.28 -10.57 -30.57
C TYR A 127 -37.32 -12.10 -30.46
N ASN A 128 -37.60 -12.59 -29.25
CA ASN A 128 -37.62 -14.01 -28.94
C ASN A 128 -39.04 -14.43 -28.51
N SER A 129 -39.34 -15.72 -28.68
CA SER A 129 -40.44 -16.39 -28.00
C SER A 129 -39.87 -17.64 -27.31
N GLU A 130 -40.22 -17.81 -26.04
CA GLU A 130 -39.84 -18.96 -25.22
C GLU A 130 -41.10 -19.75 -24.88
N GLN A 131 -41.31 -20.88 -25.57
CA GLN A 131 -42.50 -21.70 -25.39
C GLN A 131 -42.21 -22.92 -24.52
N VAL A 132 -43.06 -23.16 -23.52
CA VAL A 132 -43.01 -24.37 -22.70
C VAL A 132 -43.41 -25.56 -23.58
N ILE A 133 -42.65 -26.65 -23.48
CA ILE A 133 -42.94 -27.91 -24.16
C ILE A 133 -43.84 -28.72 -23.23
N ASP A 134 -45.14 -28.75 -23.51
CA ASP A 134 -46.12 -29.52 -22.74
C ASP A 134 -46.32 -30.95 -23.28
N ASP A 135 -45.89 -31.23 -24.51
CA ASP A 135 -46.00 -32.55 -25.13
C ASP A 135 -45.13 -33.59 -24.39
N GLU A 136 -45.78 -34.58 -23.78
CA GLU A 136 -45.11 -35.61 -22.96
C GLU A 136 -44.16 -36.52 -23.77
N ASP A 137 -44.45 -36.74 -25.06
CA ASP A 137 -43.56 -37.49 -25.95
C ASP A 137 -42.27 -36.71 -26.22
N GLU A 138 -42.35 -35.39 -26.44
CA GLU A 138 -41.18 -34.52 -26.56
C GLU A 138 -40.37 -34.42 -25.27
N LYS A 139 -41.03 -34.27 -24.11
CA LYS A 139 -40.35 -34.29 -22.80
C LYS A 139 -39.59 -35.60 -22.61
N THR A 140 -40.23 -36.72 -22.91
CA THR A 140 -39.61 -38.05 -22.83
C THR A 140 -38.41 -38.17 -23.76
N LYS A 141 -38.52 -37.69 -25.01
CA LYS A 141 -37.41 -37.66 -25.97
C LYS A 141 -36.23 -36.83 -25.46
N LEU A 142 -36.48 -35.66 -24.86
CA LEU A 142 -35.44 -34.81 -24.29
C LEU A 142 -34.74 -35.49 -23.10
N LEU A 143 -35.51 -36.12 -22.20
CA LEU A 143 -34.97 -36.89 -21.08
C LEU A 143 -34.10 -38.08 -21.53
N VAL A 144 -34.52 -38.79 -22.57
CA VAL A 144 -33.73 -39.88 -23.18
C VAL A 144 -32.47 -39.32 -23.83
N MET A 145 -32.59 -38.24 -24.61
CA MET A 145 -31.45 -37.58 -25.25
C MET A 145 -30.43 -37.11 -24.21
N PHE A 146 -30.84 -36.57 -23.06
CA PHE A 146 -29.91 -36.17 -21.99
C PHE A 146 -29.06 -37.31 -21.46
N ARG A 147 -29.60 -38.53 -21.44
CA ARG A 147 -28.88 -39.72 -20.96
C ARG A 147 -28.03 -40.38 -22.04
N ASP A 148 -28.26 -40.07 -23.31
CA ASP A 148 -27.51 -40.68 -24.41
C ASP A 148 -26.10 -40.09 -24.51
N LYS A 149 -25.11 -40.83 -24.04
CA LYS A 149 -23.69 -40.41 -24.07
C LYS A 149 -23.08 -40.32 -25.47
N LYS A 150 -23.78 -40.78 -26.52
CA LYS A 150 -23.33 -40.60 -27.91
C LYS A 150 -23.57 -39.18 -28.42
N GLU A 151 -24.56 -38.49 -27.85
CA GLU A 151 -24.91 -37.13 -28.22
C GLU A 151 -24.11 -36.11 -27.41
N MET A 152 -23.50 -35.14 -28.10
CA MET A 152 -22.83 -34.02 -27.45
C MET A 152 -23.86 -32.94 -27.10
N LYS A 153 -23.82 -32.49 -25.84
CA LYS A 153 -24.79 -31.55 -25.28
C LYS A 153 -24.07 -30.34 -24.72
N LEU A 154 -24.70 -29.18 -24.80
CA LEU A 154 -24.19 -27.98 -24.13
C LEU A 154 -24.77 -27.91 -22.71
N TYR A 155 -23.90 -28.00 -21.72
CA TYR A 155 -24.25 -27.79 -20.33
C TYR A 155 -23.92 -26.35 -19.92
N ARG A 156 -24.89 -25.65 -19.34
CA ARG A 156 -24.79 -24.25 -18.91
C ARG A 156 -25.22 -24.16 -17.45
N PHE A 157 -24.28 -23.93 -16.54
CA PHE A 157 -24.56 -23.67 -15.13
C PHE A 157 -24.47 -22.18 -14.87
N ALA A 158 -25.57 -21.57 -14.44
CA ALA A 158 -25.72 -20.14 -14.29
C ALA A 158 -26.19 -19.77 -12.87
N LYS A 159 -25.68 -18.63 -12.40
CA LYS A 159 -26.18 -17.93 -11.22
C LYS A 159 -26.65 -16.55 -11.65
N ARG A 160 -27.96 -16.31 -11.56
CA ARG A 160 -28.62 -15.12 -12.11
C ARG A 160 -29.11 -14.21 -10.99
N TYR A 161 -28.82 -12.93 -11.10
CA TYR A 161 -29.35 -11.87 -10.25
C TYR A 161 -30.30 -11.03 -11.09
N SER A 162 -31.58 -11.03 -10.75
CA SER A 162 -32.61 -10.30 -11.50
C SER A 162 -33.04 -9.04 -10.76
N ILE A 163 -33.28 -7.97 -11.51
CA ILE A 163 -33.92 -6.75 -11.04
C ILE A 163 -35.17 -6.56 -11.89
N ILE A 164 -36.35 -6.57 -11.26
CA ILE A 164 -37.64 -6.50 -11.95
C ILE A 164 -38.35 -5.22 -11.50
N LYS A 165 -38.86 -4.46 -12.48
CA LYS A 165 -39.56 -3.20 -12.26
C LYS A 165 -40.80 -3.11 -13.17
N PRO A 166 -42.00 -2.87 -12.63
CA PRO A 166 -43.18 -2.53 -13.44
C PRO A 166 -42.95 -1.21 -14.18
N LEU A 167 -43.43 -1.11 -15.43
CA LEU A 167 -43.32 0.13 -16.21
C LEU A 167 -44.35 1.18 -15.71
N LYS A 168 -43.91 2.44 -15.59
CA LYS A 168 -44.76 3.54 -15.12
C LYS A 168 -45.66 4.04 -16.25
N SER A 169 -46.87 3.49 -16.36
CA SER A 169 -48.05 4.09 -17.02
C SER A 169 -49.09 3.03 -17.40
N THR A 170 -48.67 1.77 -17.47
CA THR A 170 -49.48 0.65 -17.89
C THR A 170 -49.67 -0.33 -16.73
N GLU A 171 -50.89 -0.82 -16.50
CA GLU A 171 -51.10 -2.01 -15.64
C GLU A 171 -50.48 -3.30 -16.25
N LYS A 172 -49.72 -3.16 -17.35
CA LYS A 172 -49.12 -4.22 -18.17
C LYS A 172 -47.66 -3.89 -18.45
N GLY A 173 -46.83 -4.92 -18.62
CA GLY A 173 -45.43 -4.77 -18.98
C GLY A 173 -44.47 -4.63 -17.78
N LYS A 174 -43.33 -5.30 -17.86
CA LYS A 174 -42.27 -5.25 -16.84
C LYS A 174 -40.92 -5.12 -17.51
N LEU A 175 -40.05 -4.31 -16.91
CA LEU A 175 -38.63 -4.23 -17.24
C LEU A 175 -37.87 -5.19 -16.32
N ARG A 176 -37.12 -6.12 -16.91
CA ARG A 176 -36.27 -7.06 -16.19
C ARG A 176 -34.81 -6.89 -16.62
N LEU A 177 -33.92 -6.76 -15.65
CA LEU A 177 -32.47 -6.71 -15.84
C LEU A 177 -31.85 -7.96 -15.21
N ASP A 178 -31.25 -8.80 -16.04
CA ASP A 178 -30.64 -10.06 -15.63
C ASP A 178 -29.12 -9.96 -15.66
N PHE A 179 -28.50 -10.22 -14.51
CA PHE A 179 -27.06 -10.28 -14.31
C PHE A 179 -26.67 -11.73 -14.07
N THR A 180 -26.17 -12.40 -15.10
CA THR A 180 -25.91 -13.84 -15.07
C THR A 180 -24.41 -14.15 -15.06
N VAL A 181 -23.95 -14.89 -14.04
CA VAL A 181 -22.62 -15.51 -14.01
C VAL A 181 -22.76 -16.93 -14.50
N VAL A 182 -22.10 -17.28 -15.60
CA VAL A 182 -22.30 -18.57 -16.26
C VAL A 182 -20.99 -19.31 -16.54
N ARG A 183 -21.01 -20.62 -16.35
CA ARG A 183 -20.01 -21.54 -16.91
C ARG A 183 -20.71 -22.49 -17.86
N GLN A 184 -20.17 -22.61 -19.06
CA GLN A 184 -20.73 -23.49 -20.08
C GLN A 184 -19.65 -24.28 -20.81
N SER A 185 -20.00 -25.49 -21.21
CA SER A 185 -19.11 -26.38 -21.96
C SER A 185 -19.91 -27.50 -22.60
N ILE A 186 -19.37 -28.07 -23.67
CA ILE A 186 -19.99 -29.19 -24.40
C ILE A 186 -19.42 -30.50 -23.84
N GLY A 187 -20.29 -31.47 -23.57
CA GLY A 187 -19.88 -32.80 -23.12
C GLY A 187 -20.93 -33.87 -23.47
N PRO A 188 -20.53 -35.15 -23.53
CA PRO A 188 -21.48 -36.27 -23.64
C PRO A 188 -22.30 -36.47 -22.36
N ASP A 189 -21.74 -36.08 -21.21
CA ASP A 189 -22.41 -36.04 -19.90
C ASP A 189 -21.96 -34.82 -19.08
N PHE A 190 -22.65 -34.55 -17.97
CA PHE A 190 -22.38 -33.39 -17.12
C PHE A 190 -20.95 -33.37 -16.57
N ARG A 191 -20.41 -34.53 -16.18
CA ARG A 191 -19.05 -34.62 -15.60
C ARG A 191 -17.98 -34.33 -16.66
N ALA A 192 -18.17 -34.81 -17.89
CA ALA A 192 -17.28 -34.56 -19.00
C ALA A 192 -17.25 -33.09 -19.43
N ALA A 193 -18.35 -32.35 -19.22
CA ALA A 193 -18.43 -30.91 -19.50
C ALA A 193 -17.52 -30.06 -18.57
N LYS A 194 -17.18 -30.54 -17.37
CA LYS A 194 -16.23 -29.91 -16.43
C LYS A 194 -16.56 -28.45 -16.07
N ILE A 195 -17.83 -28.16 -15.78
CA ILE A 195 -18.30 -26.80 -15.45
C ILE A 195 -18.44 -26.52 -13.94
N ILE A 196 -18.53 -27.54 -13.09
CA ILE A 196 -18.59 -27.44 -11.61
C ILE A 196 -17.43 -28.21 -10.94
N GLY A 197 -17.04 -27.81 -9.73
CA GLY A 197 -16.07 -28.52 -8.87
C GLY A 197 -14.59 -28.22 -9.17
N PRO A 198 -13.65 -28.99 -8.58
CA PRO A 198 -12.20 -28.76 -8.74
C PRO A 198 -11.72 -28.83 -10.20
N THR A 199 -12.46 -29.54 -11.05
CA THR A 199 -12.21 -29.71 -12.48
C THR A 199 -12.59 -28.48 -13.32
N ALA A 200 -13.36 -27.54 -12.78
CA ALA A 200 -13.81 -26.34 -13.47
C ALA A 200 -12.71 -25.26 -13.64
N THR A 201 -11.51 -25.49 -13.11
CA THR A 201 -10.36 -24.57 -13.22
C THR A 201 -9.96 -24.24 -14.67
N ARG A 202 -10.38 -25.06 -15.64
CA ARG A 202 -10.13 -24.87 -17.08
C ARG A 202 -11.28 -24.18 -17.83
N THR A 203 -12.44 -23.99 -17.20
CA THR A 203 -13.63 -23.38 -17.82
C THR A 203 -13.84 -21.98 -17.22
N PRO A 204 -13.58 -20.90 -17.97
CA PRO A 204 -13.73 -19.55 -17.45
C PRO A 204 -15.20 -19.22 -17.17
N GLU A 205 -15.44 -18.39 -16.17
CA GLU A 205 -16.74 -17.73 -15.98
C GLU A 205 -16.95 -16.70 -17.08
N LEU A 206 -18.19 -16.66 -17.57
CA LEU A 206 -18.70 -15.62 -18.45
C LEU A 206 -19.73 -14.79 -17.66
N TYR A 207 -19.83 -13.52 -18.00
CA TYR A 207 -20.69 -12.56 -17.30
C TYR A 207 -21.63 -11.91 -18.31
N GLU A 208 -22.90 -12.27 -18.26
CA GLU A 208 -23.93 -11.86 -19.23
C GLU A 208 -24.87 -10.84 -18.57
N VAL A 209 -25.23 -9.81 -19.32
CA VAL A 209 -26.23 -8.82 -18.87
C VAL A 209 -27.28 -8.67 -19.97
N GLU A 210 -28.53 -8.88 -19.59
CA GLU A 210 -29.70 -8.89 -20.46
C GLU A 210 -30.74 -7.90 -19.91
N LEU A 211 -31.27 -7.04 -20.77
CA LEU A 211 -32.43 -6.18 -20.47
C LEU A 211 -33.62 -6.71 -21.26
N GLU A 212 -34.63 -7.20 -20.56
CA GLU A 212 -35.83 -7.81 -21.12
C GLU A 212 -37.03 -6.88 -20.86
N LEU A 213 -37.84 -6.64 -21.89
CA LEU A 213 -39.17 -6.05 -21.77
C LEU A 213 -40.18 -7.18 -21.94
N LEU A 214 -40.86 -7.51 -20.84
CA LEU A 214 -41.80 -8.62 -20.73
C LEU A 214 -43.24 -8.10 -20.83
N ASP A 215 -44.13 -8.90 -21.40
CA ASP A 215 -45.58 -8.63 -21.48
C ASP A 215 -45.95 -7.24 -22.05
N ILE A 216 -45.20 -6.77 -23.06
CA ILE A 216 -45.35 -5.44 -23.66
C ILE A 216 -45.74 -5.53 -25.14
N SER A 217 -46.70 -4.72 -25.60
CA SER A 217 -47.09 -4.63 -27.01
C SER A 217 -46.36 -3.49 -27.74
N ARG A 218 -46.47 -3.45 -29.07
CA ARG A 218 -45.95 -2.35 -29.89
C ARG A 218 -46.54 -0.99 -29.47
N ASP A 219 -47.83 -0.93 -29.17
CA ASP A 219 -48.52 0.32 -28.83
C ASP A 219 -48.08 0.83 -27.44
N ASP A 220 -47.78 -0.08 -26.50
CA ASP A 220 -47.22 0.29 -25.20
C ASP A 220 -45.82 0.93 -25.36
N ILE A 221 -44.98 0.41 -26.26
CA ILE A 221 -43.64 0.99 -26.53
C ILE A 221 -43.74 2.40 -27.14
N GLN A 222 -44.83 2.72 -27.84
CA GLN A 222 -45.03 4.06 -28.40
C GLN A 222 -45.39 5.11 -27.35
N ASN A 223 -45.75 4.71 -26.12
CA ASN A 223 -46.03 5.62 -25.03
C ASN A 223 -44.75 6.38 -24.58
N GLU A 224 -44.82 7.71 -24.52
CA GLU A 224 -43.66 8.56 -24.19
C GLU A 224 -43.05 8.28 -22.81
N ASP A 225 -43.86 7.95 -21.80
CA ASP A 225 -43.38 7.64 -20.45
C ASP A 225 -42.59 6.32 -20.44
N ILE A 226 -43.08 5.31 -21.16
CA ILE A 226 -42.39 4.02 -21.33
C ILE A 226 -41.08 4.21 -22.09
N GLN A 227 -41.10 4.97 -23.19
CA GLN A 227 -39.88 5.29 -23.92
C GLN A 227 -38.86 5.99 -23.03
N SER A 228 -39.29 6.98 -22.24
CA SER A 228 -38.42 7.69 -21.31
C SER A 228 -37.78 6.74 -20.29
N GLU A 229 -38.56 5.80 -19.75
CA GLU A 229 -38.07 4.81 -18.79
C GLU A 229 -37.06 3.83 -19.41
N ILE A 230 -37.32 3.34 -20.62
CA ILE A 230 -36.39 2.49 -21.38
C ILE A 230 -35.12 3.26 -21.73
N LYS A 231 -35.25 4.49 -22.25
CA LYS A 231 -34.13 5.37 -22.60
C LYS A 231 -33.24 5.63 -21.39
N ASN A 232 -33.81 5.83 -20.21
CA ASN A 232 -33.03 6.03 -18.97
C ASN A 232 -32.14 4.83 -18.62
N VAL A 233 -32.66 3.60 -18.72
CA VAL A 233 -31.88 2.39 -18.45
C VAL A 233 -30.83 2.14 -19.53
N LEU A 234 -31.21 2.26 -20.81
CA LEU A 234 -30.30 2.13 -21.94
C LEU A 234 -29.18 3.16 -21.90
N LYS A 235 -29.45 4.40 -21.50
CA LYS A 235 -28.45 5.46 -21.32
C LYS A 235 -27.34 5.04 -20.35
N ILE A 236 -27.72 4.52 -19.18
CA ILE A 236 -26.76 4.03 -18.18
C ILE A 236 -25.91 2.89 -18.75
N ILE A 237 -26.56 1.92 -19.41
CA ILE A 237 -25.88 0.77 -20.01
C ILE A 237 -24.89 1.22 -21.11
N LEU A 238 -25.34 2.05 -22.04
CA LEU A 238 -24.55 2.49 -23.19
C LEU A 238 -23.36 3.36 -22.78
N LEU A 239 -23.55 4.25 -21.82
CA LEU A 239 -22.44 5.01 -21.23
C LEU A 239 -21.43 4.05 -20.60
N HIS A 240 -21.89 3.10 -19.80
CA HIS A 240 -21.01 2.11 -19.17
C HIS A 240 -20.20 1.28 -20.18
N LEU A 241 -20.84 0.91 -21.29
CA LEU A 241 -20.20 0.18 -22.39
C LEU A 241 -19.16 0.99 -23.16
N ASN A 242 -19.42 2.29 -23.32
CA ASN A 242 -18.59 3.16 -24.16
C ASN A 242 -17.56 3.98 -23.37
N GLY A 243 -17.37 3.70 -22.08
CA GLY A 243 -16.32 4.32 -21.25
C GLY A 243 -16.80 5.50 -20.40
N GLY A 244 -18.11 5.65 -20.25
CA GLY A 244 -18.78 6.51 -19.28
C GLY A 244 -19.18 7.89 -19.80
N ILE A 245 -18.41 8.45 -20.74
CA ILE A 245 -18.52 9.89 -21.07
C ILE A 245 -19.44 10.16 -22.27
N THR A 246 -19.36 9.34 -23.32
CA THR A 246 -20.19 9.46 -24.53
C THR A 246 -20.35 8.09 -25.22
N ILE A 247 -21.25 8.01 -26.20
CA ILE A 247 -21.42 6.90 -27.13
C ILE A 247 -20.66 7.24 -28.43
N ALA A 248 -19.34 7.08 -28.42
CA ALA A 248 -18.51 7.28 -29.61
C ALA A 248 -18.31 5.98 -30.39
N THR A 249 -18.49 6.03 -31.71
CA THR A 249 -18.20 4.90 -32.60
C THR A 249 -16.70 4.58 -32.63
N GLN A 250 -16.32 3.42 -33.19
CA GLN A 250 -14.90 3.11 -33.41
C GLN A 250 -14.25 4.08 -34.40
N GLU A 251 -15.03 4.63 -35.33
CA GLU A 251 -14.58 5.61 -36.30
C GLU A 251 -14.30 6.97 -35.63
N ASP A 252 -15.21 7.46 -34.78
CA ASP A 252 -15.00 8.69 -34.02
C ASP A 252 -13.73 8.62 -33.17
N LYS A 253 -13.54 7.49 -32.48
CA LYS A 253 -12.33 7.23 -31.69
C LYS A 253 -11.07 7.25 -32.57
N LEU A 254 -11.12 6.64 -33.74
CA LEU A 254 -9.99 6.60 -34.68
C LEU A 254 -9.64 8.01 -35.18
N ILE A 255 -10.64 8.79 -35.57
CA ILE A 255 -10.47 10.18 -36.05
C ILE A 255 -9.88 11.05 -34.95
N SER A 256 -10.40 10.98 -33.72
CA SER A 256 -9.86 11.74 -32.58
C SER A 256 -8.39 11.40 -32.29
N VAL A 257 -8.01 10.12 -32.34
CA VAL A 257 -6.61 9.69 -32.18
C VAL A 257 -5.74 10.25 -33.29
N GLN A 258 -6.16 10.13 -34.54
CA GLN A 258 -5.41 10.62 -35.70
C GLN A 258 -5.17 12.13 -35.61
N ASN A 259 -6.21 12.90 -35.27
CA ASN A 259 -6.13 14.35 -35.13
C ASN A 259 -5.21 14.77 -33.97
N TYR A 260 -5.33 14.12 -32.81
CA TYR A 260 -4.44 14.37 -31.67
C TYR A 260 -2.97 14.09 -32.00
N VAL A 261 -2.70 12.95 -32.63
CA VAL A 261 -1.35 12.53 -33.05
C VAL A 261 -0.76 13.49 -34.08
N LYS A 262 -1.58 13.92 -35.04
CA LYS A 262 -1.20 14.91 -36.05
C LYS A 262 -0.82 16.24 -35.41
N LEU A 263 -1.64 16.75 -34.46
CA LEU A 263 -1.35 17.98 -33.73
C LEU A 263 -0.06 17.87 -32.92
N CYS A 264 0.08 16.82 -32.10
CA CYS A 264 1.29 16.64 -31.29
C CYS A 264 2.54 16.53 -32.16
N LYS A 265 2.45 15.88 -33.33
CA LYS A 265 3.57 15.76 -34.26
C LYS A 265 3.93 17.10 -34.93
N SER A 266 2.94 17.94 -35.24
CA SER A 266 3.20 19.27 -35.81
C SER A 266 3.83 20.22 -34.80
N VAL A 267 3.49 20.08 -33.51
CA VAL A 267 4.07 20.89 -32.43
C VAL A 267 5.43 20.35 -31.98
N TYR A 268 5.56 19.03 -31.81
CA TYR A 268 6.75 18.38 -31.29
C TYR A 268 7.44 17.54 -32.36
N ASN A 269 8.31 18.20 -33.14
CA ASN A 269 9.04 17.57 -34.25
C ASN A 269 9.83 16.31 -33.87
N GLN A 270 10.24 16.20 -32.60
CA GLN A 270 11.01 15.05 -32.09
C GLN A 270 10.21 13.76 -31.96
N LEU A 271 8.88 13.80 -31.93
CA LEU A 271 8.03 12.60 -31.84
C LEU A 271 8.16 11.74 -33.11
N PRO A 272 8.08 10.40 -33.02
CA PRO A 272 8.16 9.55 -34.22
C PRO A 272 6.96 9.78 -35.14
N ALA A 273 7.13 9.51 -36.44
CA ALA A 273 5.99 9.52 -37.37
C ALA A 273 5.22 8.20 -37.26
N VAL A 274 3.90 8.26 -37.05
CA VAL A 274 3.04 7.08 -36.90
C VAL A 274 1.82 7.24 -37.79
N LYS A 275 1.48 6.20 -38.55
CA LYS A 275 0.26 6.15 -39.37
C LYS A 275 -0.76 5.22 -38.72
N ILE A 276 -1.89 5.77 -38.32
CA ILE A 276 -2.92 5.04 -37.56
C ILE A 276 -4.08 4.76 -38.51
N THR A 277 -4.27 3.50 -38.89
CA THR A 277 -5.37 3.08 -39.78
C THR A 277 -6.46 2.30 -39.06
N THR A 278 -6.17 1.74 -37.87
CA THR A 278 -7.12 1.00 -37.03
C THR A 278 -6.76 1.16 -35.55
N LEU A 279 -7.71 0.87 -34.65
CA LEU A 279 -7.52 0.90 -33.19
C LEU A 279 -7.04 -0.44 -32.59
N ALA A 280 -6.38 -1.29 -33.39
CA ALA A 280 -5.91 -2.60 -32.93
C ALA A 280 -4.86 -2.49 -31.81
N GLN A 281 -4.84 -3.46 -30.89
CA GLN A 281 -3.96 -3.46 -29.70
C GLN A 281 -2.47 -3.27 -30.00
N ASN A 282 -1.99 -3.77 -31.15
CA ASN A 282 -0.59 -3.65 -31.54
C ASN A 282 -0.21 -2.20 -31.92
N MET A 283 -1.13 -1.45 -32.56
CA MET A 283 -0.91 -0.05 -32.97
C MET A 283 -1.00 0.92 -31.78
N LEU A 284 -1.70 0.54 -30.71
CA LEU A 284 -1.78 1.33 -29.49
C LEU A 284 -0.45 1.41 -28.70
N ARG A 285 0.53 0.56 -29.04
CA ARG A 285 1.91 0.69 -28.54
C ARG A 285 2.66 1.81 -29.26
N ASP A 286 2.42 2.00 -30.56
CA ASP A 286 3.11 2.98 -31.38
C ASP A 286 2.72 4.43 -31.03
N ILE A 287 1.55 4.61 -30.40
CA ILE A 287 1.11 5.93 -29.93
C ILE A 287 1.66 6.32 -28.55
N ALA A 288 2.35 5.42 -27.83
CA ALA A 288 2.92 5.72 -26.50
C ALA A 288 3.79 7.01 -26.43
N PRO A 289 4.61 7.36 -27.44
CA PRO A 289 5.33 8.64 -27.55
C PRO A 289 4.46 9.89 -27.45
N TYR A 290 3.17 9.77 -27.76
CA TYR A 290 2.22 10.87 -27.71
C TYR A 290 1.58 11.06 -26.34
N ASN A 291 2.02 10.34 -25.31
CA ASN A 291 1.74 10.72 -23.93
C ASN A 291 2.65 11.88 -23.53
N ILE A 292 2.22 13.10 -23.82
CA ILE A 292 3.00 14.32 -23.56
C ILE A 292 2.89 14.83 -22.12
N SER A 293 2.17 14.13 -21.24
CA SER A 293 2.11 14.47 -19.80
C SER A 293 3.44 14.13 -19.09
N ALA A 294 3.74 14.81 -17.98
CA ALA A 294 4.92 14.56 -17.15
C ALA A 294 4.58 13.90 -15.81
N TYR A 295 5.45 13.03 -15.32
CA TYR A 295 5.38 12.56 -13.93
C TYR A 295 5.93 13.64 -12.99
N ILE A 296 5.29 13.84 -11.85
CA ILE A 296 5.76 14.77 -10.83
C ILE A 296 6.51 14.02 -9.72
N SER A 297 7.54 14.68 -9.18
CA SER A 297 8.40 14.11 -8.15
C SER A 297 7.69 14.07 -6.81
N THR A 298 7.89 13.04 -6.00
CA THR A 298 7.41 13.07 -4.60
C THR A 298 8.21 14.12 -3.82
N LEU A 299 7.50 14.97 -3.08
CA LEU A 299 8.07 15.88 -2.10
C LEU A 299 8.66 15.04 -0.97
N ASP A 300 9.95 15.18 -0.77
CA ASP A 300 10.63 14.63 0.39
C ASP A 300 11.32 15.78 1.15
N ARG A 301 11.69 15.51 2.39
CA ARG A 301 12.25 16.54 3.25
C ARG A 301 13.57 17.09 2.71
N GLY A 302 14.42 16.23 2.15
CA GLY A 302 15.65 16.64 1.49
C GLY A 302 15.41 17.66 0.37
N LYS A 303 14.31 17.54 -0.38
CA LYS A 303 13.88 18.53 -1.38
C LYS A 303 13.26 19.79 -0.77
N MET A 304 12.49 19.67 0.31
CA MET A 304 11.98 20.83 1.07
C MET A 304 13.12 21.68 1.64
N ILE A 305 14.12 21.04 2.24
CA ILE A 305 15.27 21.70 2.90
C ILE A 305 16.30 22.16 1.87
N ASN A 306 16.47 21.43 0.77
CA ASN A 306 17.39 21.86 -0.28
C ASN A 306 17.04 23.27 -0.73
N LYS A 307 18.11 24.05 -0.95
CA LYS A 307 18.05 25.46 -1.34
C LYS A 307 17.10 25.79 -2.48
N LYS A 308 16.53 24.86 -3.26
CA LYS A 308 15.60 25.15 -4.38
C LYS A 308 14.16 25.46 -3.98
N MET A 309 13.66 24.91 -2.86
CA MET A 309 12.32 25.25 -2.35
C MET A 309 12.37 26.39 -1.33
N GLN A 310 13.49 26.49 -0.58
CA GLN A 310 13.78 27.61 0.30
C GLN A 310 14.58 28.75 -0.37
N ASP A 311 14.93 28.62 -1.66
CA ASP A 311 15.58 29.71 -2.41
C ASP A 311 14.59 30.85 -2.43
N LYS A 312 14.92 31.96 -1.79
CA LYS A 312 14.09 33.17 -1.76
C LYS A 312 13.81 33.74 -3.16
N THR A 313 14.39 33.15 -4.20
CA THR A 313 14.33 33.55 -5.60
C THR A 313 13.27 32.81 -6.43
N VAL A 314 12.79 31.63 -6.01
CA VAL A 314 11.85 30.82 -6.81
C VAL A 314 10.46 30.80 -6.16
N PRO A 315 9.48 31.58 -6.66
CA PRO A 315 8.12 31.56 -6.12
C PRO A 315 7.42 30.24 -6.45
N TYR A 316 6.86 29.57 -5.44
CA TYR A 316 5.98 28.41 -5.62
C TYR A 316 4.52 28.78 -5.42
N VAL A 317 3.66 28.08 -6.12
CA VAL A 317 2.22 27.99 -5.85
C VAL A 317 1.85 26.55 -5.56
N PHE A 318 0.74 26.32 -4.88
CA PHE A 318 0.24 24.98 -4.60
C PHE A 318 -1.25 24.86 -4.86
N THR A 319 -1.70 23.63 -5.13
CA THR A 319 -3.11 23.27 -5.33
C THR A 319 -3.41 21.89 -4.74
N ASP A 320 -4.69 21.55 -4.65
CA ASP A 320 -5.14 20.25 -4.20
C ASP A 320 -4.74 19.15 -5.21
N LYS A 321 -4.35 17.98 -4.70
CA LYS A 321 -4.26 16.78 -5.52
C LYS A 321 -5.56 15.99 -5.30
N ALA A 322 -6.41 15.88 -6.31
CA ALA A 322 -7.60 15.07 -6.16
C ALA A 322 -7.25 13.58 -6.30
N ASP A 323 -8.19 12.72 -5.92
CA ASP A 323 -8.16 11.28 -6.20
C ASP A 323 -8.94 10.96 -7.49
N GLY A 324 -8.60 11.65 -8.59
CA GLY A 324 -9.26 11.50 -9.88
C GLY A 324 -8.42 10.75 -10.92
N VAL A 325 -9.01 10.53 -12.10
CA VAL A 325 -8.27 9.96 -13.23
C VAL A 325 -7.55 11.08 -13.96
N ARG A 326 -6.21 11.13 -13.86
CA ARG A 326 -5.43 12.07 -14.67
C ARG A 326 -5.65 11.82 -16.17
N ALA A 327 -6.03 12.86 -16.89
CA ALA A 327 -6.36 12.82 -18.30
C ALA A 327 -5.86 14.11 -18.97
N LEU A 328 -5.39 14.02 -20.21
CA LEU A 328 -5.25 15.21 -21.05
C LEU A 328 -6.58 15.46 -21.76
N MET A 329 -6.96 16.71 -21.96
CA MET A 329 -8.11 17.08 -22.78
C MET A 329 -7.61 17.73 -24.07
N TYR A 330 -7.87 17.08 -25.20
CA TYR A 330 -7.60 17.58 -26.54
C TYR A 330 -8.83 18.26 -27.11
N VAL A 331 -8.67 19.48 -27.61
CA VAL A 331 -9.70 20.25 -28.32
C VAL A 331 -9.33 20.28 -29.80
N ASN A 332 -10.20 19.76 -30.67
CA ASN A 332 -9.97 19.75 -32.11
C ASN A 332 -10.23 21.14 -32.75
N ASN A 333 -10.10 21.23 -34.08
CA ASN A 333 -10.29 22.48 -34.80
C ASN A 333 -11.74 22.99 -34.81
N ASP A 334 -12.71 22.10 -34.57
CA ASP A 334 -14.14 22.41 -34.50
C ASP A 334 -14.60 22.67 -33.06
N GLY A 335 -13.66 22.72 -32.10
CA GLY A 335 -13.93 22.86 -30.67
C GLY A 335 -14.33 21.56 -29.96
N LYS A 336 -14.53 20.44 -30.66
CA LYS A 336 -14.91 19.17 -30.02
C LYS A 336 -13.78 18.64 -29.13
N CYS A 337 -14.15 18.20 -27.94
CA CYS A 337 -13.22 17.72 -26.93
C CYS A 337 -13.04 16.19 -26.99
N SER A 338 -11.86 15.72 -26.60
CA SER A 338 -11.54 14.31 -26.42
C SER A 338 -10.56 14.14 -25.26
N LEU A 339 -10.80 13.18 -24.38
CA LEU A 339 -9.89 12.86 -23.28
C LEU A 339 -8.86 11.81 -23.71
N ILE A 340 -7.61 12.06 -23.36
CA ILE A 340 -6.48 11.16 -23.56
C ILE A 340 -6.09 10.60 -22.20
N VAL A 341 -6.31 9.31 -21.98
CA VAL A 341 -6.08 8.63 -20.70
C VAL A 341 -5.08 7.49 -20.83
N LYS A 342 -4.30 7.29 -19.77
CA LYS A 342 -3.29 6.23 -19.67
C LYS A 342 -3.87 4.88 -19.22
N GLU A 343 -5.00 4.93 -18.51
CA GLU A 343 -5.74 3.78 -17.98
C GLU A 343 -7.18 3.83 -18.50
N THR A 344 -7.91 2.71 -18.51
CA THR A 344 -9.36 2.77 -18.78
C THR A 344 -9.99 3.73 -17.76
N ILE A 345 -10.85 4.66 -18.18
CA ILE A 345 -11.69 5.39 -17.23
C ILE A 345 -12.58 4.34 -16.58
N LYS A 346 -12.32 4.13 -15.31
CA LYS A 346 -13.13 3.31 -14.42
C LYS A 346 -14.07 4.29 -13.79
N LEU A 347 -15.35 3.96 -13.72
CA LEU A 347 -16.27 4.66 -12.82
C LEU A 347 -15.74 4.44 -11.39
N LEU A 348 -14.85 5.33 -10.95
CA LEU A 348 -14.29 5.35 -9.61
C LEU A 348 -15.33 6.01 -8.71
N LYS A 349 -16.15 5.19 -8.06
CA LYS A 349 -16.61 5.47 -6.70
C LYS A 349 -15.91 4.49 -5.78
N LYS A 350 -15.45 4.97 -4.61
CA LYS A 350 -14.88 4.18 -3.50
C LYS A 350 -15.50 2.78 -3.42
N GLY A 351 -14.61 1.78 -3.43
CA GLY A 351 -14.94 0.35 -3.39
C GLY A 351 -14.99 -0.32 -4.78
N GLN A 352 -13.91 -1.06 -5.05
CA GLN A 352 -13.77 -2.21 -5.97
C GLN A 352 -13.27 -2.05 -7.43
N ASP A 353 -12.19 -2.82 -7.64
CA ASP A 353 -11.81 -3.68 -8.78
C ASP A 353 -11.35 -3.14 -10.12
N PHE A 354 -10.10 -3.50 -10.49
CA PHE A 354 -9.81 -4.11 -11.81
C PHE A 354 -8.87 -5.33 -11.76
N LEU A 355 -9.31 -6.36 -12.48
CA LEU A 355 -8.50 -7.44 -13.06
C LEU A 355 -8.64 -7.39 -14.59
N THR A 356 -7.53 -7.19 -15.28
CA THR A 356 -7.29 -7.76 -16.62
C THR A 356 -5.84 -8.22 -16.69
N LYS A 357 -5.56 -9.44 -16.21
CA LYS A 357 -4.35 -10.22 -16.58
C LYS A 357 -4.65 -11.72 -16.65
N LYS A 358 -5.26 -12.11 -17.77
CA LYS A 358 -5.17 -13.45 -18.39
C LYS A 358 -5.24 -13.15 -19.89
N ILE A 359 -4.20 -12.57 -20.50
CA ILE A 359 -3.10 -13.28 -21.16
C ILE A 359 -1.87 -12.34 -21.14
N ILE A 360 -0.88 -12.60 -20.28
CA ILE A 360 0.53 -12.22 -20.52
C ILE A 360 1.37 -13.36 -19.96
N ASN A 361 1.39 -14.48 -20.69
CA ASN A 361 2.59 -15.30 -20.70
C ASN A 361 3.58 -14.62 -21.65
N THR A 362 4.87 -14.82 -21.37
CA THR A 362 6.06 -14.27 -22.04
C THR A 362 6.43 -12.81 -21.70
N TYR A 363 7.53 -12.70 -20.93
CA TYR A 363 8.57 -11.65 -20.95
C TYR A 363 8.17 -10.31 -21.60
N ASP A 364 7.84 -9.29 -20.80
CA ASP A 364 8.67 -8.08 -20.73
C ASP A 364 8.23 -7.11 -19.63
N LYS A 365 9.20 -6.39 -19.05
CA LYS A 365 8.98 -5.26 -18.13
C LYS A 365 8.69 -3.95 -18.88
N GLN A 366 8.21 -4.01 -20.14
CA GLN A 366 8.20 -2.86 -21.06
C GLN A 366 6.89 -2.66 -21.85
N ILE A 367 5.73 -3.09 -21.37
CA ILE A 367 4.49 -2.69 -22.02
C ILE A 367 4.11 -1.30 -21.49
N ALA A 368 4.48 -0.27 -22.26
CA ALA A 368 3.95 1.08 -22.13
C ALA A 368 2.43 1.01 -21.95
N SER A 369 1.93 1.72 -20.95
CA SER A 369 0.50 1.95 -20.77
C SER A 369 -0.15 2.37 -22.08
N ILE A 370 -1.16 1.63 -22.51
CA ILE A 370 -1.90 1.91 -23.73
C ILE A 370 -2.67 3.22 -23.53
N LEU A 371 -2.31 4.27 -24.30
CA LEU A 371 -3.10 5.49 -24.40
C LEU A 371 -4.47 5.16 -24.99
N LYS A 372 -5.53 5.70 -24.39
CA LYS A 372 -6.90 5.63 -24.91
C LYS A 372 -7.42 7.02 -25.15
N VAL A 373 -8.13 7.19 -26.24
CA VAL A 373 -8.81 8.43 -26.59
C VAL A 373 -10.29 8.21 -26.46
N ILE A 374 -10.94 9.08 -25.69
CA ILE A 374 -12.36 9.03 -25.38
C ILE A 374 -12.93 10.35 -25.89
N PRO A 375 -13.59 10.36 -27.06
CA PRO A 375 -14.33 11.53 -27.51
C PRO A 375 -15.33 11.98 -26.45
N THR A 376 -15.73 13.25 -26.46
CA THR A 376 -16.77 13.76 -25.56
C THR A 376 -17.77 14.59 -26.37
N ASP A 377 -18.98 14.75 -25.83
CA ASP A 377 -20.01 15.60 -26.43
C ASP A 377 -19.75 17.11 -26.16
N MET A 378 -18.62 17.43 -25.52
CA MET A 378 -18.28 18.79 -25.11
C MET A 378 -17.64 19.56 -26.28
N ILE A 379 -18.04 20.83 -26.42
CA ILE A 379 -17.48 21.77 -27.40
C ILE A 379 -16.85 22.94 -26.65
N LEU A 380 -15.52 23.03 -26.68
CA LEU A 380 -14.74 24.11 -26.12
C LEU A 380 -14.08 24.92 -27.26
N GLY A 381 -14.89 25.70 -27.99
CA GLY A 381 -14.45 26.47 -29.16
C GLY A 381 -13.96 27.88 -28.82
N THR A 382 -14.88 28.86 -28.89
CA THR A 382 -14.59 30.29 -28.66
C THR A 382 -15.30 30.76 -27.39
N TYR A 383 -14.56 31.41 -26.49
CA TYR A 383 -15.01 31.89 -25.19
C TYR A 383 -14.89 33.40 -25.10
N THR A 384 -15.96 34.10 -24.74
CA THR A 384 -15.94 35.56 -24.57
C THR A 384 -15.93 35.91 -23.08
N LYS A 385 -14.86 36.57 -22.60
CA LYS A 385 -14.79 37.11 -21.24
C LYS A 385 -15.02 38.63 -21.27
N LEU A 386 -15.80 39.14 -20.33
CA LEU A 386 -15.89 40.57 -20.04
C LEU A 386 -14.61 40.98 -19.31
N VAL A 387 -13.86 41.92 -19.87
CA VAL A 387 -12.63 42.47 -19.30
C VAL A 387 -12.87 43.95 -19.02
N GLN A 388 -12.54 44.41 -17.81
CA GLN A 388 -12.44 45.84 -17.53
C GLN A 388 -11.11 46.35 -18.09
N GLU A 389 -11.16 47.30 -19.02
CA GLU A 389 -9.96 48.06 -19.39
C GLU A 389 -9.57 48.99 -18.22
N ASN A 390 -8.28 49.23 -18.05
CA ASN A 390 -7.77 50.05 -16.94
C ASN A 390 -8.32 51.48 -17.01
N ASP A 391 -8.60 52.06 -15.84
CA ASP A 391 -8.98 53.48 -15.73
C ASP A 391 -7.87 54.38 -16.28
N THR A 392 -8.19 55.18 -17.30
CA THR A 392 -7.29 56.24 -17.78
C THR A 392 -7.62 57.55 -17.10
N VAL A 393 -6.58 58.30 -16.72
CA VAL A 393 -6.72 59.68 -16.22
C VAL A 393 -6.68 60.60 -17.44
N GLY A 394 -7.77 61.35 -17.67
CA GLY A 394 -7.81 62.38 -18.71
C GLY A 394 -6.83 63.52 -18.42
N GLU A 395 -6.50 64.34 -19.42
CA GLU A 395 -5.62 65.52 -19.27
C GLU A 395 -6.16 66.54 -18.25
N ASP A 396 -7.43 66.44 -17.88
CA ASP A 396 -8.17 67.21 -16.88
C ASP A 396 -8.18 66.58 -15.47
N GLY A 397 -7.42 65.50 -15.25
CA GLY A 397 -7.24 64.86 -13.94
C GLY A 397 -8.44 64.05 -13.45
N LYS A 398 -9.47 63.86 -14.28
CA LYS A 398 -10.63 63.02 -13.95
C LYS A 398 -10.37 61.56 -14.34
N GLN A 399 -10.65 60.66 -13.41
CA GLN A 399 -10.69 59.21 -13.67
C GLN A 399 -11.82 58.88 -14.63
N ILE A 400 -11.48 58.40 -15.82
CA ILE A 400 -12.45 57.82 -16.76
C ILE A 400 -12.53 56.34 -16.42
N LYS A 401 -13.69 55.90 -15.89
CA LYS A 401 -13.93 54.47 -15.66
C LYS A 401 -13.79 53.70 -16.97
N GLY A 402 -12.91 52.70 -17.00
CA GLY A 402 -12.67 51.89 -18.19
C GLY A 402 -13.95 51.23 -18.72
N LYS A 403 -14.12 51.21 -20.04
CA LYS A 403 -15.23 50.48 -20.69
C LYS A 403 -15.04 48.98 -20.46
N VAL A 404 -16.15 48.27 -20.25
CA VAL A 404 -16.15 46.80 -20.22
C VAL A 404 -16.02 46.31 -21.66
N GLY A 405 -14.83 45.86 -22.04
CA GLY A 405 -14.56 45.23 -23.34
C GLY A 405 -14.88 43.74 -23.32
N LYS A 406 -15.36 43.19 -24.43
CA LYS A 406 -15.46 41.73 -24.63
C LYS A 406 -14.17 41.25 -25.29
N LYS A 407 -13.45 40.33 -24.64
CA LYS A 407 -12.27 39.68 -25.21
C LYS A 407 -12.59 38.22 -25.51
N GLU A 408 -12.44 37.83 -26.77
CA GLU A 408 -12.61 36.44 -27.22
C GLU A 408 -11.31 35.65 -27.09
N TYR A 409 -11.43 34.40 -26.66
CA TYR A 409 -10.38 33.41 -26.55
C TYR A 409 -10.80 32.19 -27.37
N SER A 410 -9.92 31.67 -28.22
CA SER A 410 -10.13 30.38 -28.88
C SER A 410 -9.18 29.34 -28.31
N PHE A 411 -9.70 28.12 -28.16
CA PHE A 411 -8.94 26.95 -27.71
C PHE A 411 -8.88 25.85 -28.78
N ASN A 412 -9.21 26.16 -30.03
CA ASN A 412 -9.11 25.23 -31.14
C ASN A 412 -7.67 24.69 -31.25
N ASN A 413 -7.50 23.37 -31.42
CA ASN A 413 -6.19 22.73 -31.44
C ASN A 413 -5.34 22.98 -30.18
N SER A 414 -5.98 22.88 -29.01
CA SER A 414 -5.31 23.01 -27.70
C SER A 414 -5.31 21.69 -26.93
N VAL A 415 -4.37 21.55 -25.99
CA VAL A 415 -4.26 20.39 -25.11
C VAL A 415 -4.06 20.85 -23.67
N PHE A 416 -5.01 20.50 -22.81
CA PHE A 416 -4.99 20.76 -21.37
C PHE A 416 -4.50 19.52 -20.61
N ASP A 417 -3.82 19.72 -19.48
CA ASP A 417 -3.51 18.69 -18.50
C ASP A 417 -4.41 18.87 -17.28
N GLY A 418 -5.03 17.79 -16.83
CA GLY A 418 -6.09 17.86 -15.85
C GLY A 418 -6.41 16.52 -15.20
N GLU A 419 -7.43 16.56 -14.37
CA GLU A 419 -7.89 15.43 -13.57
C GLU A 419 -9.40 15.30 -13.70
N LEU A 420 -9.85 14.12 -14.14
CA LEU A 420 -11.27 13.80 -14.28
C LEU A 420 -11.80 13.21 -12.97
N LEU A 421 -12.79 13.90 -12.41
CA LEU A 421 -13.57 13.50 -11.25
C LEU A 421 -14.95 13.02 -11.70
N ILE A 422 -15.47 12.00 -11.03
CA ILE A 422 -16.78 11.42 -11.32
C ILE A 422 -17.67 11.64 -10.11
N HIS A 423 -18.73 12.43 -10.28
CA HIS A 423 -19.66 12.73 -9.20
C HIS A 423 -20.72 11.64 -9.06
N SER A 424 -21.35 11.60 -7.89
CA SER A 424 -22.22 10.49 -7.52
C SER A 424 -23.52 10.39 -8.32
N ASN A 425 -23.93 11.50 -8.92
CA ASN A 425 -25.08 11.64 -9.81
C ASN A 425 -24.78 11.29 -11.28
N GLY A 426 -23.55 10.87 -11.61
CA GLY A 426 -23.15 10.53 -12.97
C GLY A 426 -22.52 11.67 -13.78
N ASN A 427 -22.40 12.88 -13.21
CA ASN A 427 -21.71 13.99 -13.87
C ASN A 427 -20.18 13.82 -13.83
N TYR A 428 -19.53 14.25 -14.90
CA TYR A 428 -18.08 14.27 -15.05
C TYR A 428 -17.55 15.68 -14.83
N TYR A 429 -16.49 15.82 -14.05
CA TYR A 429 -15.86 17.09 -13.75
C TYR A 429 -14.38 17.02 -14.08
N TYR A 430 -13.97 17.67 -15.17
CA TYR A 430 -12.57 17.77 -15.55
C TYR A 430 -11.96 19.04 -14.94
N LYS A 431 -11.07 18.84 -13.97
CA LYS A 431 -10.32 19.90 -13.29
C LYS A 431 -9.00 20.13 -14.01
N THR A 432 -8.92 21.19 -14.81
CA THR A 432 -7.68 21.55 -15.53
C THR A 432 -6.67 22.21 -14.58
N PHE A 433 -5.39 21.89 -14.73
CA PHE A 433 -4.33 22.48 -13.91
C PHE A 433 -3.09 22.91 -14.71
N ASP A 434 -3.03 22.59 -16.01
CA ASP A 434 -2.01 23.11 -16.92
C ASP A 434 -2.53 23.13 -18.38
N ILE A 435 -1.84 23.86 -19.26
CA ILE A 435 -2.06 23.86 -20.71
C ILE A 435 -0.73 23.62 -21.43
N LEU A 436 -0.69 22.60 -22.28
CA LEU A 436 0.54 22.12 -22.93
C LEU A 436 0.68 22.65 -24.35
N ILE A 437 -0.45 22.75 -25.05
CA ILE A 437 -0.57 23.30 -26.40
C ILE A 437 -1.72 24.30 -26.38
N HIS A 438 -1.49 25.49 -26.92
CA HIS A 438 -2.54 26.48 -27.15
C HIS A 438 -2.53 26.89 -28.62
N ASN A 439 -3.64 26.73 -29.33
CA ASN A 439 -3.79 27.11 -30.74
C ASN A 439 -2.66 26.61 -31.66
N SER A 440 -2.31 25.32 -31.53
CA SER A 440 -1.20 24.68 -32.26
C SER A 440 0.22 25.19 -31.92
N GLU A 441 0.39 25.95 -30.85
CA GLU A 441 1.70 26.37 -30.34
C GLU A 441 2.05 25.66 -29.02
N SER A 442 3.32 25.30 -28.86
CA SER A 442 3.81 24.66 -27.62
C SER A 442 3.90 25.69 -26.50
N MET A 443 3.26 25.39 -25.37
CA MET A 443 3.37 26.20 -24.15
C MET A 443 4.44 25.66 -23.18
N MET A 444 5.15 24.58 -23.51
CA MET A 444 6.02 23.89 -22.56
C MET A 444 7.21 24.72 -22.07
N ASP A 445 7.73 25.63 -22.89
CA ASP A 445 8.84 26.54 -22.53
C ASP A 445 8.36 27.90 -21.99
N THR A 446 7.05 28.05 -21.76
CA THR A 446 6.44 29.26 -21.18
C THR A 446 6.41 29.15 -19.67
N ASP A 447 6.54 30.26 -18.94
CA ASP A 447 6.38 30.28 -17.48
C ASP A 447 4.98 29.80 -17.04
N PHE A 448 4.91 29.04 -15.94
CA PHE A 448 3.63 28.53 -15.42
C PHE A 448 2.61 29.65 -15.16
N LYS A 449 3.08 30.83 -14.69
CA LYS A 449 2.22 32.00 -14.48
C LYS A 449 1.41 32.40 -15.71
N GLU A 450 2.00 32.34 -16.90
CA GLU A 450 1.32 32.72 -18.14
C GLU A 450 0.40 31.59 -18.61
N ARG A 451 0.82 30.33 -18.47
CA ARG A 451 -0.04 29.16 -18.75
C ARG A 451 -1.28 29.14 -17.85
N ASN A 452 -1.11 29.48 -16.57
CA ASN A 452 -2.19 29.59 -15.58
C ASN A 452 -3.26 30.59 -16.01
N LYS A 453 -2.88 31.77 -16.53
CA LYS A 453 -3.86 32.75 -17.05
C LYS A 453 -4.71 32.21 -18.20
N LEU A 454 -4.19 31.30 -19.01
CA LEU A 454 -4.89 30.74 -20.18
C LEU A 454 -5.93 29.68 -19.80
N PHE A 455 -5.63 28.82 -18.82
CA PHE A 455 -6.59 27.80 -18.40
C PHE A 455 -7.54 28.29 -17.30
N ASP A 456 -7.17 29.30 -16.51
CA ASP A 456 -8.01 29.87 -15.43
C ASP A 456 -9.28 30.55 -15.96
N ILE A 457 -9.33 30.86 -17.27
CA ILE A 457 -10.52 31.41 -17.92
C ILE A 457 -11.52 30.34 -18.39
N VAL A 458 -11.14 29.06 -18.38
CA VAL A 458 -11.98 27.96 -18.89
C VAL A 458 -12.95 27.50 -17.80
N SER A 459 -14.18 28.01 -17.81
CA SER A 459 -15.25 27.43 -16.99
C SER A 459 -16.51 27.22 -17.80
N GLU A 460 -17.00 25.98 -17.84
CA GLU A 460 -18.24 25.64 -18.52
C GLU A 460 -19.03 24.63 -17.68
N THR A 461 -20.33 24.91 -17.50
CA THR A 461 -21.18 24.19 -16.53
C THR A 461 -22.43 23.55 -17.15
N GLU A 462 -22.58 23.56 -18.47
CA GLU A 462 -23.75 22.97 -19.13
C GLU A 462 -23.56 21.49 -19.48
N GLY A 463 -24.61 20.68 -19.32
CA GLY A 463 -24.59 19.25 -19.65
C GLY A 463 -24.03 18.34 -18.56
N CYS A 464 -23.64 17.12 -18.95
CA CYS A 464 -23.17 16.06 -18.04
C CYS A 464 -21.65 16.09 -17.81
N PHE A 465 -20.92 16.95 -18.53
CA PHE A 465 -19.47 17.08 -18.50
C PHE A 465 -19.09 18.54 -18.25
N HIS A 466 -18.46 18.79 -17.11
CA HIS A 466 -18.12 20.12 -16.64
C HIS A 466 -16.61 20.32 -16.64
N VAL A 467 -16.15 21.49 -17.07
CA VAL A 467 -14.73 21.87 -17.03
C VAL A 467 -14.57 23.07 -16.12
N SER A 468 -13.59 23.00 -15.22
CA SER A 468 -13.20 24.13 -14.38
C SER A 468 -11.70 24.07 -14.07
N PRO A 469 -11.04 25.21 -13.83
CA PRO A 469 -9.64 25.22 -13.45
C PRO A 469 -9.48 24.87 -11.97
N LYS A 470 -8.34 24.28 -11.62
CA LYS A 470 -7.88 24.20 -10.23
C LYS A 470 -7.38 25.57 -9.79
N LYS A 471 -7.72 25.93 -8.55
CA LYS A 471 -7.21 27.16 -7.93
C LYS A 471 -5.80 26.92 -7.38
N PHE A 472 -4.87 27.79 -7.77
CA PHE A 472 -3.50 27.81 -7.26
C PHE A 472 -3.33 28.93 -6.22
N ILE A 473 -2.77 28.58 -5.07
CA ILE A 473 -2.52 29.50 -3.95
C ILE A 473 -1.02 29.74 -3.84
N LYS A 474 -0.60 30.99 -3.62
CA LYS A 474 0.82 31.33 -3.42
C LYS A 474 1.37 30.67 -2.16
N TYR A 475 2.52 30.05 -2.29
CA TYR A 475 3.29 29.52 -1.17
C TYR A 475 4.25 30.61 -0.67
N THR A 476 3.94 31.23 0.46
CA THR A 476 4.79 32.25 1.11
C THR A 476 5.44 31.71 2.37
N ASN A 477 6.59 32.29 2.77
CA ASN A 477 7.32 31.93 4.01
C ASN A 477 6.51 32.13 5.30
N ASN A 478 5.38 32.83 5.26
CA ASN A 478 4.41 32.77 6.35
C ASN A 478 3.38 31.76 5.92
N LEU A 479 3.17 30.72 6.75
CA LEU A 479 2.07 29.74 6.74
C LEU A 479 1.34 29.71 5.39
N PRO A 480 1.44 28.64 4.56
CA PRO A 480 0.44 28.44 3.51
C PRO A 480 -0.92 28.77 4.13
N LYS A 481 -1.69 29.67 3.49
CA LYS A 481 -3.02 30.07 3.96
C LYS A 481 -3.97 28.88 3.85
N PHE A 482 -3.66 27.81 4.59
CA PHE A 482 -4.45 26.62 4.70
C PHE A 482 -5.81 26.99 5.25
N SER A 483 -5.99 28.09 5.97
CA SER A 483 -7.32 28.61 6.31
C SER A 483 -8.26 28.66 5.09
N GLU A 484 -7.80 29.16 3.94
CA GLU A 484 -8.58 29.21 2.69
C GLU A 484 -8.87 27.81 2.12
N PHE A 485 -8.08 26.80 2.49
CA PHE A 485 -8.23 25.42 2.08
C PHE A 485 -9.08 24.61 3.09
N THR A 486 -8.90 24.84 4.40
CA THR A 486 -9.51 24.14 5.53
C THR A 486 -10.98 24.45 5.67
N GLU A 487 -11.43 25.64 5.26
CA GLU A 487 -12.87 25.98 5.22
C GLU A 487 -13.68 24.99 4.36
N ASN A 488 -13.01 24.33 3.40
CA ASN A 488 -13.60 23.36 2.49
C ASN A 488 -13.21 21.91 2.80
N LEU A 489 -12.39 21.66 3.83
CA LEU A 489 -11.94 20.32 4.19
C LEU A 489 -12.94 19.61 5.11
N MET A 490 -13.20 18.34 4.80
CA MET A 490 -13.99 17.42 5.62
C MET A 490 -13.11 16.21 5.95
N THR A 491 -13.21 15.69 7.18
CA THR A 491 -12.45 14.49 7.59
C THR A 491 -13.39 13.36 7.96
N GLU A 492 -13.10 12.17 7.45
CA GLU A 492 -13.75 10.94 7.88
C GLU A 492 -12.82 10.19 8.83
N VAL A 493 -13.38 9.64 9.89
CA VAL A 493 -12.65 8.95 10.96
C VAL A 493 -13.21 7.54 11.11
N SER A 494 -12.34 6.54 11.19
CA SER A 494 -12.74 5.16 11.47
C SER A 494 -13.33 5.06 12.87
N GLU A 495 -14.55 4.53 12.98
CA GLU A 495 -15.21 4.27 14.27
C GLU A 495 -14.43 3.25 15.12
N SER A 496 -13.72 2.31 14.48
CA SER A 496 -12.99 1.23 15.17
C SER A 496 -11.61 1.63 15.68
N THR A 497 -10.92 2.57 15.00
CA THR A 497 -9.55 2.97 15.34
C THR A 497 -9.42 4.43 15.78
N GLY A 498 -10.44 5.26 15.54
CA GLY A 498 -10.38 6.71 15.76
C GLY A 498 -9.33 7.41 14.90
N GLU A 499 -8.91 6.81 13.78
CA GLU A 499 -7.94 7.38 12.83
C GLU A 499 -8.65 8.04 11.65
N VAL A 500 -8.08 9.13 11.12
CA VAL A 500 -8.55 9.75 9.87
C VAL A 500 -8.35 8.75 8.72
N THR A 501 -9.46 8.36 8.08
CA THR A 501 -9.47 7.40 6.96
C THR A 501 -9.47 8.09 5.61
N SER A 502 -10.03 9.30 5.52
CA SER A 502 -9.90 10.14 4.34
C SER A 502 -10.14 11.60 4.65
N ILE A 503 -9.48 12.45 3.88
CA ILE A 503 -9.74 13.89 3.82
C ILE A 503 -10.49 14.15 2.52
N LYS A 504 -11.58 14.90 2.58
CA LYS A 504 -12.37 15.35 1.43
C LYS A 504 -12.29 16.86 1.31
N ILE A 505 -12.42 17.37 0.09
CA ILE A 505 -12.50 18.80 -0.20
C ILE A 505 -13.81 19.09 -0.94
N LYS A 506 -14.44 20.23 -0.60
CA LYS A 506 -15.59 20.78 -1.30
C LYS A 506 -15.14 21.94 -2.20
N ASP A 507 -15.34 21.82 -3.51
CA ASP A 507 -14.97 22.86 -4.47
C ASP A 507 -16.10 23.03 -5.52
N ASN A 508 -16.63 24.26 -5.64
CA ASN A 508 -17.74 24.61 -6.52
C ASN A 508 -18.94 23.63 -6.46
N GLY A 509 -19.30 23.21 -5.24
CA GLY A 509 -20.43 22.29 -5.01
C GLY A 509 -20.12 20.80 -5.18
N ILE A 510 -18.89 20.44 -5.58
CA ILE A 510 -18.44 19.06 -5.75
C ILE A 510 -17.63 18.65 -4.51
N ILE A 511 -17.84 17.45 -3.99
CA ILE A 511 -17.04 16.89 -2.90
C ILE A 511 -16.21 15.72 -3.45
N TYR A 512 -14.90 15.74 -3.25
CA TYR A 512 -14.00 14.65 -3.65
C TYR A 512 -12.89 14.40 -2.63
N ASP A 513 -12.32 13.19 -2.66
CA ASP A 513 -11.22 12.80 -1.77
C ASP A 513 -9.92 13.55 -2.15
N LEU A 514 -9.24 14.10 -1.14
CA LEU A 514 -7.97 14.79 -1.25
C LEU A 514 -6.80 13.79 -1.12
N ASP A 515 -6.10 13.51 -2.21
CA ASP A 515 -4.93 12.63 -2.25
C ASP A 515 -3.60 13.41 -2.06
N GLY A 516 -3.65 14.52 -1.34
CA GLY A 516 -2.50 15.36 -1.02
C GLY A 516 -2.45 16.68 -1.78
N LEU A 517 -1.24 17.20 -2.04
CA LEU A 517 -1.02 18.54 -2.61
C LEU A 517 0.03 18.50 -3.72
N VAL A 518 -0.06 19.45 -4.64
CA VAL A 518 0.94 19.66 -5.69
C VAL A 518 1.55 21.05 -5.56
N PHE A 519 2.88 21.13 -5.58
CA PHE A 519 3.67 22.35 -5.51
C PHE A 519 4.35 22.61 -6.85
N GLN A 520 4.07 23.76 -7.45
CA GLN A 520 4.46 24.16 -8.79
C GLN A 520 5.26 25.48 -8.73
N PRO A 521 6.47 25.55 -9.30
CA PRO A 521 7.16 26.83 -9.49
C PRO A 521 6.34 27.75 -10.40
N GLU A 522 6.17 29.01 -10.00
CA GLU A 522 5.33 29.99 -10.70
C GLU A 522 6.06 30.60 -11.92
N THR A 523 7.36 30.89 -11.80
CA THR A 523 8.14 31.59 -12.83
C THR A 523 9.55 31.01 -13.02
N GLY A 524 10.17 31.36 -14.16
CA GLY A 524 11.53 30.99 -14.53
C GLY A 524 11.66 29.55 -15.08
N PRO A 525 12.89 29.13 -15.47
CA PRO A 525 13.11 27.86 -16.16
C PRO A 525 12.69 26.60 -15.40
N LEU A 526 12.55 26.69 -14.06
CA LEU A 526 12.06 25.58 -13.24
C LEU A 526 10.54 25.38 -13.39
N SER A 527 9.81 26.40 -13.85
CA SER A 527 8.37 26.39 -14.10
C SER A 527 7.99 25.88 -15.50
N HIS A 528 8.98 25.67 -16.38
CA HIS A 528 8.77 25.14 -17.73
C HIS A 528 8.42 23.65 -17.69
N TYR A 529 7.42 23.26 -18.47
CA TYR A 529 6.94 21.89 -18.56
C TYR A 529 7.98 21.01 -19.28
N PRO A 530 8.25 19.79 -18.79
CA PRO A 530 9.20 18.88 -19.43
C PRO A 530 8.77 18.48 -20.85
N GLN A 531 9.71 18.61 -21.79
CA GLN A 531 9.50 18.19 -23.18
C GLN A 531 9.24 16.66 -23.29
N PRO A 532 8.42 16.20 -24.25
CA PRO A 532 8.05 14.79 -24.41
C PRO A 532 9.23 13.96 -24.96
N GLN A 533 9.41 12.72 -24.48
CA GLN A 533 10.53 11.87 -24.90
C GLN A 533 10.20 10.97 -26.10
N LYS A 534 11.19 10.75 -26.98
CA LYS A 534 11.09 9.81 -28.11
C LYS A 534 10.74 8.37 -27.70
N SER A 535 11.13 7.98 -26.49
CA SER A 535 11.02 6.62 -25.96
C SER A 535 9.60 6.20 -25.56
N GLY A 536 8.63 7.12 -25.55
CA GLY A 536 7.28 6.84 -25.05
C GLY A 536 7.13 6.86 -23.54
N PHE A 537 8.20 7.16 -22.80
CA PHE A 537 8.13 7.33 -21.35
C PHE A 537 8.00 8.82 -20.99
N PRO A 538 6.97 9.22 -20.24
CA PRO A 538 6.87 10.56 -19.68
C PRO A 538 8.14 10.95 -18.92
N SER A 539 8.62 12.15 -19.17
CA SER A 539 9.70 12.75 -18.40
C SER A 539 9.23 13.00 -16.96
N THR A 540 10.17 12.95 -16.02
CA THR A 540 9.89 13.32 -14.62
C THR A 540 10.23 14.79 -14.41
N TRP A 541 9.23 15.58 -14.03
CA TRP A 541 9.40 16.97 -13.62
C TRP A 541 10.03 17.02 -12.23
N LYS A 542 11.29 17.46 -12.18
CA LYS A 542 12.09 17.44 -10.94
C LYS A 542 11.86 18.64 -10.03
N SER A 543 11.26 19.72 -10.54
CA SER A 543 10.95 20.95 -9.81
C SER A 543 9.50 21.04 -9.35
N VAL A 544 8.63 20.13 -9.79
CA VAL A 544 7.23 20.03 -9.35
C VAL A 544 7.11 18.86 -8.41
N TYR A 545 6.49 19.13 -7.26
CA TYR A 545 6.45 18.18 -6.16
C TYR A 545 5.03 17.80 -5.79
N LYS A 546 4.78 16.52 -5.53
CA LYS A 546 3.56 16.03 -4.88
C LYS A 546 3.83 15.67 -3.44
N TRP A 547 2.99 16.13 -2.55
CA TRP A 547 2.93 15.69 -1.17
C TRP A 547 1.70 14.80 -0.97
N LYS A 548 1.80 13.78 -0.12
CA LYS A 548 0.67 12.92 0.29
C LYS A 548 0.57 12.91 1.81
N PRO A 549 -0.64 12.95 2.38
CA PRO A 549 -0.80 12.81 3.82
C PRO A 549 -0.35 11.42 4.28
N LEU A 550 0.14 11.33 5.52
CA LEU A 550 0.73 10.12 6.07
C LEU A 550 -0.19 8.89 6.00
N HIS A 551 -1.48 9.08 6.27
CA HIS A 551 -2.47 8.00 6.25
C HIS A 551 -2.78 7.49 4.83
N HIS A 552 -2.41 8.24 3.77
CA HIS A 552 -2.51 7.81 2.36
C HIS A 552 -1.20 7.21 1.82
N LEU A 553 -0.13 7.17 2.62
CA LEU A 553 1.08 6.46 2.23
C LEU A 553 0.90 4.96 2.45
N SER A 554 0.95 4.20 1.36
CA SER A 554 0.70 2.77 1.34
C SER A 554 1.82 2.01 0.62
N ILE A 555 1.87 0.70 0.87
CA ILE A 555 2.75 -0.23 0.16
C ILE A 555 2.06 -1.56 -0.11
N ASP A 556 2.35 -2.14 -1.26
CA ASP A 556 1.81 -3.42 -1.65
C ASP A 556 2.72 -4.56 -1.17
N LEU A 557 2.20 -5.41 -0.29
CA LEU A 557 2.92 -6.54 0.32
C LEU A 557 2.27 -7.87 -0.06
N ALA A 558 3.05 -8.94 -0.08
CA ALA A 558 2.54 -10.30 -0.34
C ALA A 558 2.30 -11.03 0.98
N LEU A 559 1.09 -11.53 1.21
CA LEU A 559 0.76 -12.29 2.43
C LEU A 559 1.07 -13.78 2.27
N THR A 560 1.76 -14.37 3.24
CA THR A 560 2.21 -15.78 3.15
C THR A 560 1.70 -16.66 4.28
N TYR A 561 1.64 -16.15 5.51
CA TYR A 561 1.31 -16.94 6.69
C TYR A 561 0.33 -16.20 7.60
N LYS A 562 -0.68 -16.94 8.07
CA LYS A 562 -1.55 -16.51 9.18
C LYS A 562 -0.92 -17.01 10.47
N GLY A 563 -0.40 -16.10 11.30
CA GLY A 563 0.07 -16.44 12.63
C GLY A 563 -1.03 -17.13 13.44
N LYS A 564 -0.66 -18.08 14.32
CA LYS A 564 -1.56 -18.51 15.40
C LYS A 564 -1.70 -17.31 16.35
N SER A 565 -2.69 -16.44 16.16
CA SER A 565 -2.84 -15.30 17.06
C SER A 565 -3.39 -15.75 18.41
N ALA A 566 -2.61 -15.53 19.47
CA ALA A 566 -3.20 -15.21 20.76
C ALA A 566 -3.86 -13.81 20.62
N PRO A 567 -5.10 -13.61 21.10
CA PRO A 567 -5.79 -12.33 20.97
C PRO A 567 -5.01 -11.24 21.71
N ILE A 568 -4.70 -10.13 21.04
CA ILE A 568 -4.27 -8.89 21.70
C ILE A 568 -5.52 -8.28 22.33
N THR A 569 -5.81 -8.65 23.57
CA THR A 569 -6.85 -7.97 24.38
C THR A 569 -6.32 -6.62 24.85
N THR A 570 -6.70 -5.54 24.17
CA THR A 570 -6.69 -4.21 24.81
C THR A 570 -7.91 -4.12 25.71
N ARG A 571 -7.77 -4.42 27.01
CA ARG A 571 -8.79 -4.05 28.01
C ARG A 571 -8.71 -2.54 28.22
N ARG A 572 -9.76 -1.81 27.87
CA ARG A 572 -10.02 -0.47 28.41
C ARG A 572 -11.13 -0.60 29.42
N GLU A 573 -10.83 -0.30 30.68
CA GLU A 573 -11.85 -0.08 31.70
C GLU A 573 -12.14 1.42 31.73
N LYS A 574 -13.38 1.80 31.45
CA LYS A 574 -13.84 3.18 31.58
C LYS A 574 -14.89 3.20 32.69
N THR A 575 -14.56 3.87 33.78
CA THR A 575 -15.52 4.13 34.86
C THR A 575 -16.29 5.39 34.50
N VAL A 576 -17.59 5.26 34.23
CA VAL A 576 -18.51 6.39 34.09
C VAL A 576 -19.60 6.18 35.13
N ASN A 577 -19.78 7.14 36.03
CA ASN A 577 -20.82 7.13 37.06
C ASN A 577 -20.95 5.79 37.80
N SER A 578 -19.83 5.31 38.37
CA SER A 578 -19.81 4.14 39.27
C SER A 578 -20.15 2.79 38.61
N MET A 579 -20.35 2.74 37.29
CA MET A 579 -20.54 1.49 36.54
C MET A 579 -19.30 1.16 35.70
N THR A 580 -18.81 -0.07 35.89
CA THR A 580 -17.75 -0.65 35.06
C THR A 580 -18.38 -1.22 33.79
N ILE A 581 -18.21 -0.53 32.66
CA ILE A 581 -18.63 -1.06 31.35
C ILE A 581 -17.48 -1.89 30.78
N GLN A 582 -17.71 -3.19 30.56
CA GLN A 582 -16.78 -4.07 29.84
C GLN A 582 -17.03 -3.95 28.34
N GLU A 583 -16.13 -3.29 27.60
CA GLU A 583 -16.14 -3.36 26.13
C GLU A 583 -15.65 -4.73 25.65
N THR A 584 -16.31 -5.27 24.64
CA THR A 584 -15.93 -6.52 23.95
C THR A 584 -14.53 -6.42 23.35
N ALA A 585 -13.68 -7.42 23.63
CA ALA A 585 -12.32 -7.48 23.11
C ALA A 585 -12.30 -7.70 21.59
N ASN A 586 -11.78 -6.71 20.84
CA ASN A 586 -11.51 -6.86 19.42
C ASN A 586 -10.52 -8.01 19.18
N ARG A 587 -10.88 -8.97 18.34
CA ARG A 587 -10.00 -10.08 17.95
C ARG A 587 -9.25 -9.71 16.68
N TYR A 588 -7.94 -9.95 16.66
CA TYR A 588 -7.08 -9.66 15.51
C TYR A 588 -6.52 -10.94 14.90
N ALA A 589 -6.41 -10.96 13.57
CA ALA A 589 -5.56 -11.88 12.82
C ALA A 589 -4.24 -11.18 12.48
N VAL A 590 -3.14 -11.88 12.73
CA VAL A 590 -1.79 -11.39 12.43
C VAL A 590 -1.25 -12.17 11.23
N PHE A 591 -0.78 -11.45 10.23
CA PHE A 591 -0.20 -12.01 9.02
C PHE A 591 1.29 -11.64 8.88
N THR A 592 2.04 -12.53 8.26
CA THR A 592 3.37 -12.22 7.75
C THR A 592 3.25 -11.75 6.30
N ALA A 593 3.82 -10.56 6.04
CA ALA A 593 3.79 -9.90 4.76
C ALA A 593 5.21 -9.64 4.25
N HIS A 594 5.42 -9.69 2.94
CA HIS A 594 6.78 -9.63 2.37
C HIS A 594 6.90 -8.62 1.22
N SER A 595 8.08 -7.99 1.15
CA SER A 595 8.57 -7.29 -0.04
C SER A 595 9.22 -8.29 -1.02
N GLY A 596 9.28 -7.95 -2.31
CA GLY A 596 9.85 -8.82 -3.35
C GLY A 596 11.14 -8.30 -3.96
N ASN A 597 12.00 -9.19 -4.46
CA ASN A 597 13.10 -8.79 -5.34
C ASN A 597 12.62 -8.61 -6.80
N SER A 598 13.49 -8.07 -7.65
CA SER A 598 13.16 -7.78 -9.06
C SER A 598 12.86 -9.01 -9.92
N LYS A 599 13.20 -10.23 -9.43
CA LYS A 599 13.00 -11.53 -10.09
C LYS A 599 11.75 -12.27 -9.56
N GLY A 600 11.35 -12.06 -8.31
CA GLY A 600 10.12 -12.58 -7.71
C GLY A 600 10.29 -13.85 -6.86
N ASP A 601 11.51 -14.38 -6.73
CA ASP A 601 11.72 -15.73 -6.20
C ASP A 601 12.27 -15.78 -4.76
N LEU A 602 12.69 -14.64 -4.20
CA LEU A 602 13.14 -14.53 -2.80
C LEU A 602 12.45 -13.36 -2.09
N PHE A 603 11.85 -13.65 -0.94
CA PHE A 603 11.38 -12.66 0.03
C PHE A 603 12.58 -12.11 0.79
N MET A 604 12.77 -10.79 0.75
CA MET A 604 13.94 -10.13 1.37
C MET A 604 13.64 -9.64 2.79
N SER A 605 12.39 -9.27 3.06
CA SER A 605 11.98 -8.65 4.31
C SER A 605 10.61 -9.16 4.76
N GLU A 606 10.42 -9.33 6.07
CA GLU A 606 9.18 -9.80 6.68
C GLU A 606 8.56 -8.72 7.56
N TYR A 607 7.26 -8.52 7.42
CA TYR A 607 6.49 -7.52 8.14
C TYR A 607 5.28 -8.15 8.80
N THR A 608 4.90 -7.60 9.95
CA THR A 608 3.68 -8.00 10.65
C THR A 608 2.54 -7.11 10.18
N CYS A 609 1.47 -7.72 9.67
CA CYS A 609 0.21 -7.04 9.39
C CYS A 609 -0.86 -7.50 10.37
N ASP A 610 -1.66 -6.57 10.90
CA ASP A 610 -2.78 -6.90 11.77
C ASP A 610 -4.10 -6.55 11.08
N VAL A 611 -5.10 -7.39 11.31
CA VAL A 611 -6.44 -7.26 10.73
C VAL A 611 -7.46 -7.55 11.80
N LEU A 612 -8.46 -6.67 11.92
CA LEU A 612 -9.61 -6.90 12.79
C LEU A 612 -10.49 -8.03 12.21
N LEU A 613 -10.84 -9.01 13.03
CA LEU A 613 -11.71 -10.11 12.60
C LEU A 613 -13.17 -9.66 12.61
N SER A 614 -13.90 -9.91 11.52
CA SER A 614 -15.36 -9.78 11.51
C SER A 614 -16.03 -10.83 12.40
N ALA A 615 -17.33 -10.69 12.66
CA ALA A 615 -18.11 -11.60 13.52
C ALA A 615 -18.05 -13.07 13.07
N ASP A 616 -17.89 -13.31 11.77
CA ASP A 616 -17.68 -14.61 11.13
C ASP A 616 -16.24 -15.17 11.29
N SER A 617 -15.35 -14.46 12.01
CA SER A 617 -13.93 -14.79 12.19
C SER A 617 -13.10 -14.84 10.90
N ILE A 618 -13.59 -14.20 9.83
CA ILE A 618 -12.86 -14.05 8.55
C ILE A 618 -12.04 -12.75 8.61
N PRO A 619 -10.72 -12.78 8.34
CA PRO A 619 -9.93 -11.57 8.22
C PRO A 619 -10.28 -10.83 6.93
N ARG A 620 -10.58 -9.55 7.04
CA ARG A 620 -10.95 -8.68 5.91
C ARG A 620 -10.07 -7.44 5.87
N SER A 621 -9.85 -6.90 4.68
CA SER A 621 -9.22 -5.58 4.54
C SER A 621 -10.15 -4.50 5.08
N GLU A 622 -9.68 -3.26 5.24
CA GLU A 622 -10.53 -2.13 5.64
C GLU A 622 -11.70 -1.91 4.67
N GLU A 623 -11.52 -2.21 3.38
CA GLU A 623 -12.60 -2.21 2.38
C GLU A 623 -13.55 -3.44 2.45
N GLY A 624 -13.37 -4.33 3.42
CA GLY A 624 -14.25 -5.48 3.66
C GLY A 624 -13.95 -6.74 2.83
N GLU A 625 -12.88 -6.71 2.02
CA GLU A 625 -12.51 -7.83 1.15
C GLU A 625 -11.85 -8.96 1.96
N PRO A 626 -12.25 -10.23 1.79
CA PRO A 626 -11.67 -11.35 2.52
C PRO A 626 -10.20 -11.57 2.11
N ILE A 627 -9.32 -11.58 3.11
CA ILE A 627 -7.88 -11.74 2.93
C ILE A 627 -7.52 -13.22 2.94
N VAL A 628 -6.87 -13.70 1.87
CA VAL A 628 -6.36 -15.07 1.77
C VAL A 628 -4.85 -15.11 1.51
N LYS A 629 -4.24 -16.24 1.86
CA LYS A 629 -2.81 -16.49 1.59
C LYS A 629 -2.50 -16.32 0.10
N GLY A 630 -1.42 -15.60 -0.18
CA GLY A 630 -0.95 -15.31 -1.54
C GLY A 630 -1.51 -14.02 -2.14
N ASN A 631 -2.45 -13.34 -1.47
CA ASN A 631 -2.87 -12.03 -1.92
C ASN A 631 -1.72 -11.01 -1.86
N ILE A 632 -1.66 -10.16 -2.87
CA ILE A 632 -0.97 -8.88 -2.78
C ILE A 632 -1.95 -7.90 -2.17
N VAL A 633 -1.56 -7.24 -1.09
CA VAL A 633 -2.42 -6.34 -0.31
C VAL A 633 -1.77 -4.98 -0.21
N GLU A 634 -2.55 -3.94 -0.45
CA GLU A 634 -2.13 -2.57 -0.15
C GLU A 634 -2.25 -2.36 1.35
N CYS A 635 -1.14 -2.02 1.99
CA CYS A 635 -1.06 -1.82 3.42
C CYS A 635 -0.67 -0.38 3.73
N ARG A 636 -1.30 0.20 4.76
CA ARG A 636 -0.86 1.45 5.38
C ARG A 636 -0.20 1.15 6.73
N LEU A 637 0.70 2.01 7.19
CA LEU A 637 1.34 1.84 8.50
C LEU A 637 0.41 2.37 9.59
N CYS A 638 0.16 1.58 10.64
CA CYS A 638 -0.50 2.06 11.84
C CYS A 638 0.48 2.96 12.62
N MET A 639 0.07 4.22 12.83
CA MET A 639 0.88 5.23 13.52
C MET A 639 0.50 5.39 14.99
N LYS A 640 -0.61 4.77 15.44
CA LYS A 640 -1.03 4.74 16.84
C LYS A 640 -0.66 3.41 17.49
N GLY A 641 0.04 3.44 18.63
CA GLY A 641 0.37 2.22 19.37
C GLY A 641 1.52 1.42 18.76
N ARG A 642 1.29 0.14 18.43
CA ARG A 642 2.33 -0.74 17.90
C ARG A 642 2.54 -0.51 16.40
N PHE A 643 3.79 -0.38 15.95
CA PHE A 643 4.09 -0.36 14.52
C PHE A 643 3.74 -1.68 13.85
N HIS A 644 2.64 -1.69 13.11
CA HIS A 644 2.21 -2.81 12.29
C HIS A 644 1.50 -2.27 11.03
N TRP A 645 1.43 -3.12 10.03
CA TRP A 645 0.76 -2.79 8.77
C TRP A 645 -0.72 -3.16 8.84
N ILE A 646 -1.58 -2.27 8.36
CA ILE A 646 -3.03 -2.50 8.25
C ILE A 646 -3.37 -2.70 6.77
N PRO A 647 -3.92 -3.86 6.37
CA PRO A 647 -4.37 -4.09 5.00
C PRO A 647 -5.60 -3.24 4.65
N VAL A 648 -5.44 -2.34 3.69
CA VAL A 648 -6.51 -1.45 3.21
C VAL A 648 -7.40 -2.18 2.22
N ARG A 649 -6.79 -2.83 1.20
CA ARG A 649 -7.50 -3.56 0.13
C ARG A 649 -6.63 -4.62 -0.54
N ILE A 650 -7.26 -5.54 -1.26
CA ILE A 650 -6.57 -6.52 -2.10
C ILE A 650 -6.18 -5.88 -3.43
N ARG A 651 -4.94 -6.09 -3.86
CA ARG A 651 -4.39 -5.59 -5.13
C ARG A 651 -4.51 -6.62 -6.23
N HIS A 652 -5.73 -6.80 -6.72
CA HIS A 652 -6.03 -7.72 -7.84
C HIS A 652 -5.28 -7.39 -9.14
N ASP A 653 -4.86 -6.13 -9.32
CA ASP A 653 -4.05 -5.66 -10.44
C ASP A 653 -2.58 -6.11 -10.34
N LYS A 654 -2.13 -6.55 -9.15
CA LYS A 654 -0.75 -6.88 -8.85
C LYS A 654 -0.56 -8.37 -8.60
N TRP A 655 0.44 -8.92 -9.29
CA TRP A 655 0.91 -10.29 -9.11
C TRP A 655 2.21 -10.36 -8.29
N LYS A 656 2.78 -9.20 -7.96
CA LYS A 656 4.01 -9.03 -7.17
C LYS A 656 3.87 -7.87 -6.19
N PRO A 657 4.45 -7.98 -4.99
CA PRO A 657 4.54 -6.87 -4.04
C PRO A 657 5.52 -5.80 -4.55
N ASN A 658 5.56 -4.65 -3.87
CA ASN A 658 6.58 -3.65 -4.12
C ASN A 658 7.99 -4.19 -3.83
N SER A 659 8.99 -3.62 -4.51
CA SER A 659 10.38 -4.00 -4.29
C SER A 659 10.91 -3.45 -2.98
N GLU A 660 11.95 -4.08 -2.43
CA GLU A 660 12.65 -3.61 -1.23
C GLU A 660 13.08 -2.14 -1.34
N LYS A 661 13.60 -1.69 -2.49
CA LYS A 661 13.96 -0.27 -2.68
C LYS A 661 12.75 0.68 -2.56
N VAL A 662 11.60 0.28 -3.09
CA VAL A 662 10.36 1.07 -2.96
C VAL A 662 9.88 1.01 -1.52
N TYR A 663 9.99 -0.15 -0.88
CA TYR A 663 9.72 -0.32 0.54
C TYR A 663 10.59 0.58 1.40
N ASP A 664 11.91 0.54 1.26
CA ASP A 664 12.84 1.33 2.04
C ASP A 664 12.59 2.81 1.83
N SER A 665 12.29 3.24 0.60
CA SER A 665 11.95 4.63 0.31
C SER A 665 10.64 5.05 0.98
N THR A 666 9.58 4.24 0.86
CA THR A 666 8.26 4.55 1.44
C THR A 666 8.29 4.44 2.96
N LEU A 667 8.94 3.42 3.52
CA LEU A 667 9.18 3.27 4.95
C LEU A 667 10.02 4.45 5.45
N HIS A 668 11.08 4.84 4.76
CA HIS A 668 11.86 6.03 5.13
C HIS A 668 11.00 7.30 5.16
N SER A 669 10.13 7.50 4.18
CA SER A 669 9.15 8.60 4.18
C SER A 669 8.11 8.47 5.30
N LEU A 670 7.71 7.25 5.69
CA LEU A 670 6.73 6.99 6.74
C LEU A 670 7.32 7.08 8.16
N THR A 671 8.57 6.63 8.35
CA THR A 671 9.17 6.40 9.66
C THR A 671 10.26 7.41 9.99
N THR A 672 11.00 7.88 8.99
CA THR A 672 12.21 8.65 9.24
C THR A 672 11.99 10.14 9.05
N GLU A 673 11.24 10.55 8.03
CA GLU A 673 11.01 11.96 7.69
C GLU A 673 9.63 12.21 7.03
N PRO A 674 8.51 11.91 7.69
CA PRO A 674 7.20 12.25 7.19
C PRO A 674 7.03 13.77 7.15
N ILE A 675 6.66 14.29 5.99
CA ILE A 675 6.15 15.65 5.87
C ILE A 675 4.69 15.57 6.31
N THR A 676 4.35 16.10 7.48
CA THR A 676 2.95 16.22 7.93
C THR A 676 2.33 17.51 7.41
N MET A 677 1.00 17.64 7.53
CA MET A 677 0.33 18.92 7.24
C MET A 677 0.85 20.03 8.15
N ASP A 678 1.12 19.71 9.42
CA ASP A 678 1.70 20.65 10.39
C ASP A 678 3.13 21.06 10.01
N ASN A 679 3.92 20.16 9.41
CA ASN A 679 5.25 20.50 8.88
C ASN A 679 5.19 21.40 7.64
N LEU A 680 4.09 21.35 6.87
CA LEU A 680 3.88 22.27 5.75
C LEU A 680 3.44 23.66 6.25
N SER A 681 2.77 23.73 7.41
CA SER A 681 2.25 24.97 7.98
C SER A 681 3.24 25.69 8.91
N ASN A 682 4.05 24.99 9.70
CA ASN A 682 4.93 25.60 10.71
C ASN A 682 6.42 25.54 10.35
N ILE A 683 7.09 26.70 10.24
CA ILE A 683 8.55 26.79 10.04
C ILE A 683 9.33 26.40 11.30
N ASP A 684 8.80 26.70 12.49
CA ASP A 684 9.41 26.31 13.77
C ASP A 684 9.18 24.82 14.12
N GLY A 685 8.35 24.13 13.31
CA GLY A 685 8.01 22.73 13.44
C GLY A 685 9.05 21.81 12.81
N GLY A 686 10.23 21.79 13.43
CA GLY A 686 11.19 20.69 13.57
C GLY A 686 11.47 19.65 12.46
N PHE A 687 12.67 19.04 12.49
CA PHE A 687 13.07 17.94 11.59
C PHE A 687 12.34 16.64 11.96
N GLY A 688 11.05 16.59 11.63
CA GLY A 688 10.08 15.52 11.78
C GLY A 688 10.46 14.10 11.39
N GLY A 689 9.56 13.21 11.82
CA GLY A 689 9.71 11.78 12.07
C GLY A 689 8.67 11.43 13.12
N HIS A 690 8.20 10.18 13.19
CA HIS A 690 7.66 9.74 14.48
C HIS A 690 8.81 9.89 15.49
N PRO A 691 8.69 10.65 16.60
CA PRO A 691 9.83 11.11 17.39
C PRO A 691 10.80 10.00 17.81
N GLN A 692 10.24 8.83 18.06
CA GLN A 692 10.99 7.64 18.44
C GLN A 692 11.94 7.13 17.36
N LEU A 693 11.59 7.24 16.09
CA LEU A 693 12.42 6.81 14.96
C LEU A 693 13.52 7.83 14.69
N THR A 694 13.21 9.13 14.82
CA THR A 694 14.19 10.22 14.78
C THR A 694 15.26 10.04 15.86
N VAL A 695 14.84 9.90 17.12
CA VAL A 695 15.76 9.73 18.25
C VAL A 695 16.58 8.44 18.13
N THR A 696 15.96 7.32 17.73
CA THR A 696 16.70 6.07 17.49
C THR A 696 17.76 6.22 16.41
N LYS A 697 17.47 6.98 15.35
CA LYS A 697 18.43 7.25 14.27
C LYS A 697 19.58 8.13 14.76
N ILE A 698 19.30 9.17 15.53
CA ILE A 698 20.33 10.04 16.13
C ILE A 698 21.24 9.18 17.03
N ASN A 699 20.66 8.47 18.00
CA ASN A 699 21.38 7.61 18.95
C ASN A 699 22.30 6.61 18.23
N ARG A 700 21.78 5.92 17.21
CA ARG A 700 22.54 4.96 16.42
C ARG A 700 23.70 5.61 15.66
N ASN A 701 23.50 6.79 15.08
CA ASN A 701 24.58 7.48 14.35
C ASN A 701 25.67 7.97 15.30
N ILE A 702 25.31 8.53 16.44
CA ILE A 702 26.29 8.93 17.47
C ILE A 702 27.12 7.72 17.94
N SER A 703 26.47 6.58 18.18
CA SER A 703 27.15 5.33 18.58
C SER A 703 28.05 4.78 17.47
N ASN A 704 27.58 4.79 16.22
CA ASN A 704 28.36 4.32 15.07
C ASN A 704 29.58 5.21 14.79
N GLU A 705 29.45 6.54 14.91
CA GLU A 705 30.59 7.45 14.76
C GLU A 705 31.63 7.23 15.86
N HIS A 706 31.23 6.83 17.08
CA HIS A 706 32.17 6.45 18.14
C HIS A 706 33.05 5.26 17.72
N ILE A 707 32.43 4.21 17.17
CA ILE A 707 33.12 3.03 16.64
C ILE A 707 34.10 3.46 15.54
N ILE A 708 33.66 4.30 14.59
CA ILE A 708 34.51 4.79 13.50
C ILE A 708 35.69 5.59 14.05
N LYS A 709 35.44 6.62 14.88
CA LYS A 709 36.49 7.49 15.45
C LYS A 709 37.56 6.66 16.16
N ARG A 710 37.16 5.68 16.97
CA ARG A 710 38.09 4.83 17.73
C ARG A 710 38.87 3.85 16.84
N ALA A 711 38.23 3.30 15.82
CA ALA A 711 38.90 2.43 14.85
C ALA A 711 39.93 3.17 13.99
N LEU A 712 39.66 4.42 13.61
CA LEU A 712 40.59 5.23 12.81
C LEU A 712 41.90 5.57 13.54
N LEU A 713 41.92 5.52 14.87
CA LEU A 713 43.13 5.75 15.68
C LEU A 713 44.08 4.55 15.73
N ILE A 714 43.65 3.37 15.27
CA ILE A 714 44.48 2.16 15.29
C ILE A 714 45.49 2.20 14.15
N LYS A 715 46.78 2.04 14.47
CA LYS A 715 47.87 2.10 13.47
C LYS A 715 47.94 0.86 12.55
N GLY A 716 47.63 -0.33 13.06
CA GLY A 716 47.67 -1.59 12.31
C GLY A 716 46.29 -2.09 11.87
N ASP A 717 46.18 -3.40 11.62
CA ASP A 717 44.91 -4.04 11.25
C ASP A 717 43.85 -3.89 12.34
N ILE A 718 42.60 -3.82 11.91
CA ILE A 718 41.45 -3.54 12.76
C ILE A 718 40.72 -4.86 13.01
N VAL A 719 40.89 -5.39 14.21
CA VAL A 719 40.15 -6.58 14.65
C VAL A 719 39.15 -6.16 15.73
N LEU A 720 37.86 -6.18 15.40
CA LEU A 720 36.76 -5.69 16.22
C LEU A 720 35.91 -6.85 16.73
N PHE A 721 35.56 -6.80 18.02
CA PHE A 721 34.60 -7.70 18.63
C PHE A 721 33.34 -6.91 19.03
N ASP A 722 32.18 -7.25 18.50
CA ASP A 722 30.90 -6.62 18.86
C ASP A 722 30.07 -7.54 19.76
N LEU A 723 29.90 -7.14 21.02
CA LEU A 723 29.10 -7.81 22.03
C LEU A 723 27.66 -7.32 21.92
N ALA A 724 26.70 -8.26 21.88
CA ALA A 724 25.29 -7.96 21.66
C ALA A 724 25.04 -7.22 20.33
N CYS A 725 25.62 -7.73 19.24
CA CYS A 725 25.59 -7.07 17.94
C CYS A 725 24.19 -7.02 17.31
N GLY A 726 23.23 -7.79 17.86
CA GLY A 726 21.89 -7.97 17.34
C GLY A 726 21.90 -8.36 15.87
N ASN A 727 21.05 -7.70 15.10
CA ASN A 727 20.96 -7.85 13.65
C ASN A 727 22.06 -7.06 12.89
N ALA A 728 23.23 -6.83 13.50
CA ALA A 728 24.35 -6.07 12.92
C ALA A 728 23.96 -4.67 12.41
N LYS A 729 23.14 -3.93 13.17
CA LYS A 729 22.73 -2.55 12.80
C LYS A 729 23.90 -1.55 12.81
N SER A 730 24.99 -1.89 13.50
CA SER A 730 26.25 -1.12 13.50
C SER A 730 27.17 -1.44 12.31
N SER A 731 26.76 -2.34 11.40
CA SER A 731 27.55 -2.69 10.21
C SER A 731 27.88 -1.52 9.29
N TRP A 732 27.07 -0.46 9.30
CA TRP A 732 27.41 0.76 8.59
C TRP A 732 28.71 1.39 9.10
N ALA A 733 28.97 1.37 10.41
CA ALA A 733 30.22 1.86 10.99
C ALA A 733 31.42 1.07 10.44
N TRP A 734 31.30 -0.25 10.38
CA TRP A 734 32.35 -1.13 9.87
C TRP A 734 32.66 -0.89 8.40
N VAL A 735 31.61 -0.73 7.58
CA VAL A 735 31.73 -0.36 6.16
C VAL A 735 32.43 1.00 6.00
N GLN A 736 32.12 1.99 6.85
CA GLN A 736 32.80 3.29 6.82
C GLN A 736 34.27 3.21 7.24
N ILE A 737 34.61 2.37 8.23
CA ILE A 737 35.99 2.14 8.65
C ILE A 737 36.80 1.64 7.46
N ARG A 738 36.33 0.59 6.78
CA ARG A 738 37.01 0.04 5.59
C ARG A 738 37.14 1.07 4.48
N LYS A 739 36.08 1.82 4.19
CA LYS A 739 36.10 2.89 3.18
C LYS A 739 37.14 3.97 3.48
N ARG A 740 37.31 4.34 4.75
CA ARG A 740 38.26 5.37 5.20
C ARG A 740 39.68 4.82 5.42
N GLN A 741 39.86 3.50 5.46
CA GLN A 741 41.15 2.80 5.65
C GLN A 741 41.30 1.63 4.68
N PRO A 742 41.37 1.87 3.35
CA PRO A 742 41.39 0.80 2.34
C PRO A 742 42.65 -0.08 2.37
N SER A 743 43.73 0.38 3.01
CA SER A 743 45.00 -0.33 3.13
C SER A 743 45.11 -1.27 4.33
N LYS A 744 44.12 -1.28 5.24
CA LYS A 744 44.15 -2.08 6.48
C LYS A 744 43.16 -3.21 6.44
N ASP A 745 43.52 -4.39 6.91
CA ASP A 745 42.56 -5.49 7.04
C ASP A 745 41.57 -5.19 8.17
N VAL A 746 40.28 -5.42 7.90
CA VAL A 746 39.20 -5.27 8.88
C VAL A 746 38.57 -6.64 9.10
N ALA A 747 38.64 -7.11 10.35
CA ALA A 747 38.06 -8.38 10.78
C ALA A 747 37.07 -8.14 11.92
N ILE A 748 35.86 -8.70 11.81
CA ILE A 748 34.76 -8.45 12.73
C ILE A 748 34.24 -9.79 13.24
N LEU A 749 34.14 -9.92 14.56
CA LEU A 749 33.34 -10.95 15.20
C LEU A 749 32.16 -10.27 15.89
N GLY A 750 30.94 -10.66 15.56
CA GLY A 750 29.74 -10.22 16.29
C GLY A 750 29.12 -11.40 17.04
N ILE A 751 28.70 -11.18 18.28
CA ILE A 751 27.93 -12.16 19.04
C ILE A 751 26.60 -11.58 19.52
N ASP A 752 25.59 -12.43 19.59
CA ASP A 752 24.33 -12.10 20.24
C ASP A 752 23.70 -13.36 20.87
N ALA A 753 23.00 -13.20 22.00
CA ALA A 753 22.31 -14.30 22.65
C ALA A 753 21.09 -14.78 21.84
N GLU A 754 20.47 -13.85 21.08
CA GLU A 754 19.33 -14.12 20.21
C GLU A 754 19.74 -14.61 18.82
N ASN A 755 18.75 -14.90 17.97
CA ASN A 755 18.96 -15.41 16.63
C ASN A 755 19.59 -14.34 15.71
N ILE A 756 20.83 -14.58 15.29
CA ILE A 756 21.64 -13.71 14.42
C ILE A 756 21.44 -13.90 12.90
N SER A 757 20.44 -14.67 12.45
CA SER A 757 20.26 -15.02 11.03
C SER A 757 20.15 -13.80 10.09
N LYS A 758 19.69 -12.65 10.61
CA LYS A 758 19.55 -11.41 9.83
C LYS A 758 20.84 -10.58 9.74
N ALA A 759 21.83 -10.84 10.59
CA ALA A 759 23.07 -10.06 10.64
C ALA A 759 23.85 -10.15 9.33
N ASN A 760 23.97 -11.36 8.76
CA ASN A 760 24.62 -11.57 7.45
C ASN A 760 23.91 -10.81 6.33
N ILE A 761 22.57 -10.86 6.27
CA ILE A 761 21.77 -10.19 5.24
C ILE A 761 22.00 -8.67 5.27
N ILE A 762 21.97 -8.08 6.47
CA ILE A 762 22.16 -6.64 6.66
C ILE A 762 23.60 -6.22 6.31
N MET A 763 24.59 -7.02 6.72
CA MET A 763 25.99 -6.79 6.39
C MET A 763 26.21 -6.82 4.86
N GLU A 764 25.70 -7.84 4.17
CA GLU A 764 25.77 -7.95 2.71
C GLU A 764 25.08 -6.79 1.99
N ALA A 765 23.90 -6.37 2.48
CA ALA A 765 23.16 -5.25 1.90
C ALA A 765 23.99 -3.95 1.99
N ASN A 766 24.54 -3.63 3.17
CA ASN A 766 25.35 -2.43 3.38
C ASN A 766 26.63 -2.44 2.55
N PHE A 767 27.22 -3.62 2.38
CA PHE A 767 28.40 -3.80 1.55
C PHE A 767 28.13 -3.54 0.06
N ASN A 768 27.01 -4.04 -0.46
CA ASN A 768 26.61 -3.81 -1.85
C ASN A 768 26.35 -2.33 -2.17
N LEU A 769 26.08 -1.48 -1.16
CA LEU A 769 25.91 -0.04 -1.36
C LEU A 769 27.22 0.69 -1.71
N ILE A 770 28.37 0.16 -1.28
CA ILE A 770 29.68 0.78 -1.50
C ILE A 770 30.51 0.10 -2.60
N ALA A 771 30.16 -1.13 -2.98
CA ALA A 771 30.86 -1.87 -4.02
C ALA A 771 30.48 -1.34 -5.42
N ASN A 772 31.33 -0.51 -6.03
CA ASN A 772 31.27 -0.28 -7.48
C ASN A 772 31.42 -1.62 -8.21
N LYS A 773 30.63 -1.83 -9.28
CA LYS A 773 30.53 -3.11 -10.02
C LYS A 773 31.86 -3.74 -10.46
N ASN A 774 32.98 -3.00 -10.45
CA ASN A 774 34.28 -3.45 -10.96
C ASN A 774 35.29 -3.86 -9.86
N ASN A 775 35.07 -3.60 -8.56
CA ASN A 775 36.07 -3.87 -7.48
C ASN A 775 35.48 -4.63 -6.27
N LYS A 776 34.58 -5.59 -6.47
CA LYS A 776 33.98 -6.36 -5.35
C LYS A 776 35.00 -7.11 -4.49
N GLU A 777 36.09 -7.60 -5.09
CA GLU A 777 37.13 -8.38 -4.40
C GLU A 777 38.00 -7.54 -3.46
N GLN A 778 38.16 -6.23 -3.71
CA GLN A 778 39.00 -5.35 -2.89
C GLN A 778 38.43 -5.09 -1.49
N TYR A 779 37.14 -5.38 -1.28
CA TYR A 779 36.46 -5.02 -0.04
C TYR A 779 36.06 -6.23 0.82
N ILE A 780 36.41 -7.48 0.47
CA ILE A 780 35.93 -8.66 1.23
C ILE A 780 36.53 -8.67 2.65
N ASP A 781 35.79 -8.09 3.59
CA ASP A 781 36.12 -8.10 5.01
C ASP A 781 35.81 -9.49 5.61
N LYS A 782 36.60 -9.92 6.59
CA LYS A 782 36.34 -11.16 7.34
C LYS A 782 35.38 -10.85 8.47
N TYR A 783 34.08 -10.92 8.21
CA TYR A 783 33.06 -10.86 9.27
C TYR A 783 32.54 -12.26 9.62
N THR A 784 32.20 -12.44 10.89
CA THR A 784 31.57 -13.65 11.38
C THR A 784 30.59 -13.28 12.48
N PHE A 785 29.37 -13.82 12.41
CA PHE A 785 28.37 -13.66 13.46
C PHE A 785 28.13 -15.01 14.11
N VAL A 786 28.09 -15.03 15.45
CA VAL A 786 27.89 -16.26 16.24
C VAL A 786 26.80 -16.03 17.29
N GLN A 787 25.88 -16.99 17.43
CA GLN A 787 24.94 -16.97 18.54
C GLN A 787 25.66 -17.42 19.83
N ALA A 788 25.81 -16.50 20.78
CA ALA A 788 26.53 -16.72 22.04
C ALA A 788 26.09 -15.69 23.09
N ASP A 789 26.08 -16.10 24.36
CA ASP A 789 25.64 -15.27 25.47
C ASP A 789 26.86 -14.67 26.19
N PHE A 790 27.01 -13.34 26.16
CA PHE A 790 28.16 -12.66 26.77
C PHE A 790 28.18 -12.76 28.31
N LEU A 791 27.09 -13.24 28.93
CA LEU A 791 27.02 -13.57 30.36
C LEU A 791 27.55 -14.98 30.67
N LYS A 792 28.02 -15.72 29.66
CA LYS A 792 28.69 -17.01 29.82
C LYS A 792 30.17 -16.88 29.46
N PRO A 793 31.05 -17.75 29.99
CA PRO A 793 32.45 -17.78 29.59
C PRO A 793 32.59 -18.14 28.09
N LEU A 794 32.76 -17.13 27.23
CA LEU A 794 32.65 -17.30 25.77
C LEU A 794 33.72 -18.23 25.19
N HIS A 795 34.90 -18.28 25.82
CA HIS A 795 35.98 -19.18 25.43
C HIS A 795 35.73 -20.67 25.78
N LEU A 796 34.62 -20.98 26.47
CA LEU A 796 34.19 -22.36 26.79
C LEU A 796 32.88 -22.73 26.09
N GLU A 797 32.18 -21.77 25.51
CA GLU A 797 30.89 -22.00 24.87
C GLU A 797 31.09 -22.62 23.48
N ALA A 798 30.43 -23.75 23.19
CA ALA A 798 30.66 -24.51 21.96
C ALA A 798 30.48 -23.69 20.67
N SER A 799 29.53 -22.75 20.65
CA SER A 799 29.24 -21.92 19.47
C SER A 799 30.35 -20.91 19.16
N SER A 800 30.99 -20.35 20.19
CA SER A 800 31.98 -19.28 20.07
C SER A 800 33.42 -19.72 20.33
N TYR A 801 33.62 -20.94 20.85
CA TYR A 801 34.90 -21.55 21.21
C TYR A 801 35.97 -21.37 20.12
N GLN A 802 35.67 -21.78 18.89
CA GLN A 802 36.66 -21.75 17.79
C GLN A 802 37.17 -20.33 17.45
N TYR A 803 36.43 -19.29 17.85
CA TYR A 803 36.81 -17.91 17.61
C TYR A 803 37.46 -17.25 18.84
N LEU A 804 37.26 -17.78 20.05
CA LEU A 804 37.62 -17.10 21.30
C LEU A 804 38.55 -17.93 22.21
N THR A 805 39.14 -19.01 21.69
CA THR A 805 40.16 -19.81 22.39
C THR A 805 41.42 -19.00 22.69
N THR A 806 41.91 -18.23 21.72
CA THR A 806 43.12 -17.40 21.85
C THR A 806 42.78 -16.05 22.51
N PRO A 807 43.38 -15.71 23.68
CA PRO A 807 43.18 -14.42 24.32
C PRO A 807 43.84 -13.26 23.54
N GLU A 808 43.52 -12.03 23.92
CA GLU A 808 44.11 -10.79 23.40
C GLU A 808 44.08 -10.67 21.87
N ARG A 809 42.93 -11.00 21.28
CA ARG A 809 42.76 -11.03 19.82
C ARG A 809 42.35 -9.69 19.23
N PHE A 810 41.59 -8.89 19.99
CA PHE A 810 40.86 -7.74 19.46
C PHE A 810 41.48 -6.42 19.88
N ASN A 811 41.51 -5.46 18.96
CA ASN A 811 41.97 -4.09 19.22
C ASN A 811 40.83 -3.22 19.78
N ILE A 812 39.60 -3.56 19.41
CA ILE A 812 38.37 -2.89 19.86
C ILE A 812 37.38 -3.96 20.30
N ILE A 813 36.76 -3.75 21.45
CA ILE A 813 35.52 -4.42 21.83
C ILE A 813 34.43 -3.36 21.91
N ASN A 814 33.31 -3.57 21.21
CA ASN A 814 32.12 -2.72 21.25
C ASN A 814 30.99 -3.41 22.03
N CYS A 815 30.21 -2.64 22.79
CA CYS A 815 28.99 -3.09 23.46
C CYS A 815 27.96 -1.95 23.46
N ALA A 816 27.22 -1.80 22.36
CA ALA A 816 26.26 -0.71 22.19
C ALA A 816 24.87 -1.07 22.75
N PHE A 817 24.37 -0.26 23.69
CA PHE A 817 23.05 -0.39 24.32
C PHE A 817 22.77 -1.76 24.97
N ALA A 818 23.80 -2.39 25.53
CA ALA A 818 23.65 -3.74 26.12
C ALA A 818 24.40 -3.97 27.44
N ILE A 819 25.33 -3.09 27.84
CA ILE A 819 26.15 -3.28 29.05
C ILE A 819 25.29 -3.39 30.33
N HIS A 820 24.13 -2.72 30.36
CA HIS A 820 23.20 -2.79 31.47
C HIS A 820 22.66 -4.21 31.71
N TYR A 821 22.60 -5.09 30.70
CA TYR A 821 22.16 -6.48 30.92
C TYR A 821 23.18 -7.31 31.71
N ALA A 822 24.45 -6.88 31.78
CA ALA A 822 25.46 -7.50 32.62
C ALA A 822 25.27 -7.21 34.11
N LEU A 823 24.43 -6.24 34.48
CA LEU A 823 24.20 -5.83 35.88
C LEU A 823 23.08 -6.61 36.57
N ARG A 824 22.61 -7.72 35.96
CA ARG A 824 21.64 -8.62 36.57
C ARG A 824 22.10 -9.17 37.91
N SER A 825 23.40 -9.47 38.02
CA SER A 825 24.04 -9.88 39.27
C SER A 825 25.52 -9.51 39.25
N LYS A 826 26.16 -9.50 40.42
CA LYS A 826 27.62 -9.29 40.50
C LYS A 826 28.39 -10.34 39.70
N GLU A 827 27.94 -11.59 39.74
CA GLU A 827 28.58 -12.71 39.02
C GLU A 827 28.50 -12.53 37.50
N ASP A 828 27.31 -12.18 36.98
CA ASP A 828 27.12 -11.87 35.56
C ASP A 828 28.05 -10.76 35.09
N PHE A 829 28.20 -9.70 35.88
CA PHE A 829 29.07 -8.59 35.57
C PHE A 829 30.55 -9.00 35.58
N LEU A 830 30.99 -9.80 36.55
CA LEU A 830 32.36 -10.32 36.60
C LEU A 830 32.66 -11.22 35.39
N ILE A 831 31.73 -12.08 34.97
CA ILE A 831 31.88 -12.90 33.76
C ILE A 831 32.00 -12.01 32.52
N PHE A 832 31.15 -10.98 32.41
CA PHE A 832 31.21 -10.00 31.33
C PHE A 832 32.58 -9.29 31.28
N LEU A 833 33.08 -8.79 32.41
CA LEU A 833 34.39 -8.13 32.49
C LEU A 833 35.53 -9.09 32.13
N ALA A 834 35.45 -10.34 32.58
CA ALA A 834 36.42 -11.38 32.21
C ALA A 834 36.42 -11.62 30.70
N ASN A 835 35.24 -11.69 30.07
CA ASN A 835 35.10 -11.84 28.62
C ASN A 835 35.72 -10.65 27.86
N VAL A 836 35.45 -9.41 28.31
CA VAL A 836 36.02 -8.19 27.69
C VAL A 836 37.54 -8.20 27.85
N SER A 837 38.05 -8.31 29.09
CA SER A 837 39.48 -8.19 29.37
C SER A 837 40.31 -9.30 28.74
N ARG A 838 39.84 -10.56 28.78
CA ARG A 838 40.55 -11.69 28.15
C ARG A 838 40.76 -11.48 26.66
N ASN A 839 39.75 -10.95 25.96
CA ASN A 839 39.74 -10.88 24.50
C ASN A 839 40.33 -9.58 23.96
N LEU A 840 40.38 -8.52 24.77
CA LEU A 840 40.95 -7.23 24.38
C LEU A 840 42.48 -7.26 24.50
N LYS A 841 43.19 -6.73 23.50
CA LYS A 841 44.66 -6.56 23.54
C LYS A 841 45.08 -5.52 24.58
N SER A 842 46.29 -5.64 25.11
CA SER A 842 46.92 -4.54 25.85
C SER A 842 46.92 -3.26 25.01
N ASN A 843 46.57 -2.12 25.62
CA ASN A 843 46.29 -0.84 25.00
C ASN A 843 45.11 -0.80 23.99
N GLY A 844 44.38 -1.90 23.82
CA GLY A 844 43.10 -1.92 23.11
C GLY A 844 42.02 -1.13 23.87
N VAL A 845 40.93 -0.82 23.17
CA VAL A 845 39.82 -0.05 23.73
C VAL A 845 38.53 -0.86 23.83
N PHE A 846 37.86 -0.76 24.97
CA PHE A 846 36.48 -1.23 25.17
C PHE A 846 35.55 -0.02 25.11
N ILE A 847 34.63 -0.03 24.15
CA ILE A 847 33.75 1.10 23.84
C ILE A 847 32.29 0.65 23.88
N GLY A 848 31.40 1.61 24.02
CA GLY A 848 29.97 1.33 23.92
C GLY A 848 29.12 2.54 24.24
N SER A 849 27.82 2.28 24.28
CA SER A 849 26.81 3.28 24.56
C SER A 849 25.79 2.71 25.54
N TYR A 850 25.28 3.52 26.46
CA TYR A 850 24.35 3.05 27.49
C TYR A 850 23.50 4.19 28.05
N MET A 851 22.43 3.83 28.75
CA MET A 851 21.58 4.76 29.49
C MET A 851 22.16 4.97 30.89
N ASN A 852 22.45 6.21 31.27
CA ASN A 852 23.12 6.53 32.53
C ASN A 852 22.13 6.54 33.72
N LYS A 853 22.46 5.78 34.79
CA LYS A 853 21.65 5.66 36.02
C LYS A 853 21.30 7.01 36.62
N THR A 854 22.28 7.90 36.78
CA THR A 854 22.08 9.20 37.40
C THR A 854 21.05 10.01 36.62
N LYS A 855 21.16 10.07 35.29
CA LYS A 855 20.17 10.75 34.43
C LYS A 855 18.79 10.14 34.47
N VAL A 856 18.68 8.81 34.51
CA VAL A 856 17.37 8.14 34.64
C VAL A 856 16.74 8.48 35.99
N LEU A 857 17.52 8.48 37.08
CA LEU A 857 17.01 8.82 38.41
C LEU A 857 16.64 10.30 38.54
N ASP A 858 17.33 11.20 37.85
CA ASP A 858 17.00 12.63 37.80
C ASP A 858 15.59 12.89 37.26
N LEU A 859 15.08 12.04 36.36
CA LEU A 859 13.68 12.11 35.88
C LEU A 859 12.66 11.99 37.04
N PHE A 860 13.06 11.36 38.15
CA PHE A 860 12.21 11.08 39.30
C PHE A 860 12.51 11.98 40.51
N ARG A 861 13.48 12.92 40.43
CA ARG A 861 13.87 13.83 41.53
C ARG A 861 13.01 15.12 41.57
N ASN A 862 12.96 15.77 42.74
CA ASN A 862 11.95 16.76 43.15
C ASN A 862 11.90 18.08 42.34
N ARG A 863 10.69 18.65 42.22
CA ARG A 863 10.27 19.77 41.34
C ARG A 863 10.44 21.17 41.98
N GLN A 864 11.66 21.67 42.16
CA GLN A 864 11.88 23.10 42.42
C GLN A 864 11.90 23.89 41.10
N GLU A 865 11.55 25.18 41.14
CA GLU A 865 11.31 26.03 39.95
C GLU A 865 12.46 26.05 38.94
N ASP A 866 13.69 25.81 39.39
CA ASP A 866 14.89 25.76 38.56
C ASP A 866 14.96 24.52 37.64
N HIS A 867 14.25 23.43 37.97
CA HIS A 867 14.24 22.18 37.19
C HIS A 867 13.14 22.11 36.12
N LYS A 868 12.24 23.11 36.02
CA LYS A 868 11.14 23.12 35.03
C LYS A 868 11.63 23.10 33.57
N GLN A 869 12.82 23.62 33.28
CA GLN A 869 13.38 23.62 31.91
C GLN A 869 13.83 22.24 31.43
N LEU A 870 14.11 21.29 32.34
CA LEU A 870 14.59 19.93 32.02
C LEU A 870 13.47 18.91 31.78
N LEU A 871 12.20 19.26 32.03
CA LEU A 871 11.08 18.31 32.08
C LEU A 871 9.95 18.62 31.08
N ASP A 872 10.17 19.55 30.14
CA ASP A 872 9.22 19.73 29.04
C ASP A 872 9.13 18.40 28.25
N GLY A 873 7.96 17.76 28.20
CA GLY A 873 7.77 16.45 27.58
C GLY A 873 7.85 15.21 28.48
N VAL A 874 8.05 15.37 29.79
CA VAL A 874 8.08 14.27 30.77
C VAL A 874 6.84 14.30 31.67
N LYS A 875 6.11 13.18 31.73
CA LYS A 875 4.97 13.00 32.62
C LYS A 875 5.26 11.92 33.64
N ILE A 876 5.19 12.28 34.92
CA ILE A 876 5.35 11.34 36.02
C ILE A 876 3.99 10.88 36.53
N SER A 877 3.82 9.57 36.75
CA SER A 877 2.68 8.99 37.44
C SER A 877 3.14 7.90 38.41
N GLU A 878 2.32 7.55 39.39
CA GLU A 878 2.65 6.53 40.39
C GLU A 878 1.45 5.66 40.74
N ASP A 879 1.73 4.43 41.17
CA ASP A 879 0.77 3.55 41.83
C ASP A 879 1.32 3.11 43.21
N ASN A 880 0.61 2.21 43.88
CA ASN A 880 0.99 1.74 45.22
C ASN A 880 2.40 1.10 45.26
N THR A 881 2.87 0.56 44.15
CA THR A 881 4.09 -0.25 44.04
C THR A 881 5.16 0.34 43.12
N SER A 882 4.82 1.27 42.23
CA SER A 882 5.68 1.70 41.13
C SER A 882 5.54 3.18 40.79
N VAL A 883 6.62 3.77 40.28
CA VAL A 883 6.65 5.12 39.70
C VAL A 883 6.97 5.01 38.21
N TYR A 884 6.30 5.82 37.39
CA TYR A 884 6.39 5.80 35.95
C TYR A 884 6.84 7.16 35.43
N ALA A 885 7.84 7.17 34.54
CA ALA A 885 8.19 8.32 33.72
C ALA A 885 7.78 8.06 32.28
N GLU A 886 6.86 8.87 31.76
CA GLU A 886 6.34 8.84 30.39
C GLU A 886 7.02 9.97 29.60
N LEU A 887 7.69 9.64 28.51
CA LEU A 887 8.60 10.52 27.78
C LEU A 887 8.16 10.69 26.33
N GLY A 888 8.56 11.82 25.71
CA GLY A 888 8.41 12.05 24.28
C GLY A 888 7.04 12.55 23.85
N MET A 889 6.28 13.20 24.73
CA MET A 889 4.93 13.70 24.39
C MET A 889 4.95 14.69 23.22
N ILE A 890 4.16 14.40 22.18
CA ILE A 890 3.82 15.35 21.12
C ILE A 890 2.68 16.22 21.62
N LYS A 891 2.68 17.53 21.34
CA LYS A 891 1.53 18.41 21.65
C LYS A 891 0.23 17.79 21.08
N GLY A 892 -0.63 17.27 21.95
CA GLY A 892 -1.94 16.70 21.61
C GLY A 892 -2.00 15.19 21.31
N SER A 893 -0.93 14.39 21.50
CA SER A 893 -1.01 12.91 21.29
C SER A 893 0.03 12.08 22.07
N ASP A 894 0.05 10.76 21.81
CA ASP A 894 0.51 9.61 22.60
C ASP A 894 1.91 9.67 23.27
N ILE A 895 2.09 8.82 24.29
CA ILE A 895 3.35 8.59 25.03
C ILE A 895 4.27 7.67 24.22
N MET A 896 5.55 8.05 24.09
CA MET A 896 6.51 7.37 23.19
C MET A 896 7.39 6.36 23.92
N TRP A 897 7.84 6.70 25.13
CA TRP A 897 8.58 5.79 25.99
C TRP A 897 8.06 5.85 27.41
N LYS A 898 8.17 4.74 28.12
CA LYS A 898 7.79 4.68 29.53
C LYS A 898 8.81 3.89 30.33
N ILE A 899 9.33 4.52 31.38
CA ILE A 899 10.27 3.91 32.33
C ILE A 899 9.49 3.63 33.61
N LYS A 900 9.43 2.36 34.00
CA LYS A 900 8.82 1.91 35.25
C LYS A 900 9.89 1.56 36.28
N LYS A 901 9.80 2.20 37.43
CA LYS A 901 10.59 1.96 38.64
C LYS A 901 9.71 1.27 39.68
N THR A 902 10.08 0.08 40.17
CA THR A 902 9.25 -0.78 41.05
C THR A 902 9.60 -0.68 42.55
N TYR A 903 10.42 0.29 42.94
CA TYR A 903 10.87 0.46 44.33
C TYR A 903 10.75 1.91 44.77
N LYS A 904 10.32 2.11 46.02
CA LYS A 904 10.17 3.41 46.67
C LYS A 904 11.31 3.59 47.69
N GLY A 905 12.24 4.51 47.43
CA GLY A 905 13.39 4.79 48.29
C GLY A 905 14.72 4.94 47.55
N ASP A 906 15.79 5.22 48.31
CA ASP A 906 17.17 5.18 47.84
C ASP A 906 17.59 3.75 47.50
N LEU A 907 18.43 3.62 46.47
CA LEU A 907 18.87 2.32 45.99
C LEU A 907 19.93 1.71 46.90
N PRO A 908 19.73 0.48 47.43
CA PRO A 908 20.82 -0.27 48.03
C PRO A 908 21.78 -0.72 46.91
N GLY A 909 23.08 -0.51 47.11
CA GLY A 909 24.16 -1.09 46.29
C GLY A 909 24.12 -0.89 44.76
N VAL A 910 25.18 -1.31 44.08
CA VAL A 910 25.22 -1.34 42.61
C VAL A 910 24.47 -2.56 42.04
N PHE A 911 24.38 -3.65 42.80
CA PHE A 911 23.82 -4.94 42.36
C PHE A 911 22.51 -5.34 43.05
N ASP A 912 21.95 -4.52 43.96
CA ASP A 912 20.74 -4.90 44.69
C ASP A 912 19.47 -4.41 43.97
N ASN A 913 18.95 -5.25 43.07
CA ASN A 913 17.62 -5.11 42.48
C ASN A 913 17.34 -3.76 41.78
N ASN A 914 18.37 -3.20 41.12
CA ASN A 914 18.37 -1.95 40.35
C ASN A 914 17.64 -2.05 38.99
N SER A 915 16.69 -2.98 38.83
CA SER A 915 16.02 -3.18 37.55
C SER A 915 14.94 -2.14 37.30
N ILE A 916 14.82 -1.71 36.05
CA ILE A 916 13.74 -0.88 35.53
C ILE A 916 13.06 -1.65 34.40
N ALA A 917 11.76 -1.42 34.22
CA ALA A 917 11.05 -1.91 33.06
C ALA A 917 10.88 -0.78 32.05
N ILE A 918 11.37 -1.00 30.83
CA ILE A 918 11.27 -0.08 29.71
C ILE A 918 10.17 -0.53 28.77
N ASP A 919 9.23 0.38 28.54
CA ASP A 919 8.25 0.33 27.47
C ASP A 919 8.73 1.23 26.34
N PHE A 920 9.03 0.61 25.20
CA PHE A 920 9.40 1.30 23.97
C PHE A 920 8.23 1.13 23.00
N MET A 921 7.33 2.14 22.96
CA MET A 921 6.05 2.08 22.23
C MET A 921 6.25 1.54 20.81
N GLY A 922 5.67 0.39 20.48
CA GLY A 922 5.81 -0.24 19.16
C GLY A 922 7.08 -1.04 18.86
N LEU A 923 8.03 -1.16 19.78
CA LEU A 923 9.11 -2.18 19.71
C LEU A 923 8.90 -3.30 20.74
N TYR A 924 8.88 -2.95 22.02
CA TYR A 924 8.77 -3.92 23.11
C TYR A 924 8.08 -3.29 24.32
N LYS A 925 7.49 -4.14 25.16
CA LYS A 925 6.79 -3.75 26.38
C LYS A 925 7.35 -4.55 27.55
N ASN A 926 7.57 -3.88 28.67
CA ASN A 926 8.15 -4.41 29.90
C ASN A 926 9.52 -5.07 29.69
N ASN A 927 10.39 -4.49 28.85
CA ASN A 927 11.76 -4.97 28.73
C ASN A 927 12.52 -4.65 30.01
N GLN A 928 13.12 -5.66 30.64
CA GLN A 928 13.82 -5.48 31.90
C GLN A 928 15.27 -5.07 31.66
N GLU A 929 15.63 -3.87 32.09
CA GLU A 929 16.99 -3.32 32.03
C GLU A 929 17.49 -3.03 33.46
N TYR A 930 18.79 -2.82 33.63
CA TYR A 930 19.39 -2.53 34.95
C TYR A 930 20.11 -1.18 34.93
N LEU A 931 19.91 -0.39 35.98
CA LEU A 931 20.57 0.89 36.12
C LEU A 931 22.07 0.70 36.36
N ILE A 932 22.89 1.37 35.55
CA ILE A 932 24.35 1.40 35.69
C ILE A 932 24.85 2.84 35.56
N ASP A 933 25.85 3.20 36.36
CA ASP A 933 26.69 4.37 36.13
C ASP A 933 28.15 3.91 36.03
N LEU A 934 28.80 4.19 34.90
CA LEU A 934 30.18 3.76 34.68
C LEU A 934 31.21 4.64 35.42
N GLU A 935 30.76 5.76 36.00
CA GLU A 935 31.56 6.59 36.90
C GLU A 935 31.38 6.21 38.38
N ASP A 936 30.51 5.25 38.70
CA ASP A 936 30.31 4.76 40.05
C ASP A 936 31.64 4.18 40.61
N PRO A 937 32.08 4.58 41.82
CA PRO A 937 33.35 4.13 42.40
C PRO A 937 33.49 2.60 42.48
N ASP A 938 32.40 1.88 42.76
CA ASP A 938 32.42 0.42 42.84
C ASP A 938 32.58 -0.21 41.46
N ILE A 939 31.91 0.35 40.44
CA ILE A 939 32.08 -0.08 39.05
C ILE A 939 33.49 0.22 38.55
N ILE A 940 34.03 1.41 38.80
CA ILE A 940 35.41 1.77 38.43
C ILE A 940 36.40 0.83 39.11
N SER A 941 36.21 0.53 40.39
CA SER A 941 37.06 -0.39 41.14
C SER A 941 37.06 -1.79 40.51
N LEU A 942 35.88 -2.31 40.16
CA LEU A 942 35.75 -3.59 39.47
C LEU A 942 36.39 -3.56 38.08
N MET A 943 36.14 -2.53 37.26
CA MET A 943 36.75 -2.38 35.93
C MET A 943 38.29 -2.40 36.02
N LYS A 944 38.87 -1.70 37.00
CA LYS A 944 40.32 -1.65 37.24
C LYS A 944 40.90 -3.02 37.60
N GLN A 945 40.19 -3.85 38.36
CA GLN A 945 40.61 -5.24 38.65
C GLN A 945 40.76 -6.09 37.39
N TYR A 946 40.05 -5.73 36.32
CA TYR A 946 40.15 -6.35 35.00
C TYR A 946 41.03 -5.55 34.02
N ASN A 947 41.91 -4.69 34.53
CA ASN A 947 42.83 -3.84 33.77
C ASN A 947 42.14 -2.85 32.81
N LEU A 948 40.89 -2.46 33.08
CA LEU A 948 40.14 -1.50 32.28
C LEU A 948 40.10 -0.15 32.99
N GLU A 949 40.71 0.87 32.39
CA GLU A 949 40.70 2.23 32.90
C GLU A 949 39.83 3.13 32.03
N LEU A 950 38.92 3.89 32.65
CA LEU A 950 38.02 4.81 31.94
C LEU A 950 38.84 5.97 31.35
N GLU A 951 38.74 6.16 30.04
CA GLU A 951 39.39 7.27 29.30
C GLU A 951 38.42 8.36 28.90
N GLU A 952 37.18 7.98 28.58
CA GLU A 952 36.16 8.92 28.13
C GLU A 952 34.78 8.43 28.58
N HIS A 953 33.98 9.37 29.07
CA HIS A 953 32.56 9.22 29.33
C HIS A 953 31.89 10.54 28.97
N ILE A 954 31.03 10.52 27.95
CA ILE A 954 30.47 11.75 27.37
C ILE A 954 29.02 11.54 26.93
N SER A 955 28.16 12.51 27.21
CA SER A 955 26.73 12.40 26.86
C SER A 955 26.50 12.60 25.37
N PHE A 956 25.42 12.01 24.84
CA PHE A 956 25.04 12.20 23.44
C PHE A 956 24.77 13.67 23.12
N HIS A 957 24.20 14.40 24.08
CA HIS A 957 23.98 15.84 24.00
C HIS A 957 25.28 16.63 23.81
N GLN A 958 26.34 16.29 24.56
CA GLN A 958 27.64 16.94 24.41
C GLN A 958 28.28 16.60 23.06
N ILE A 959 28.19 15.33 22.63
CA ILE A 959 28.77 14.89 21.36
C ILE A 959 28.18 15.64 20.17
N ILE A 960 26.85 15.74 20.09
CA ILE A 960 26.19 16.31 18.90
C ILE A 960 26.38 17.83 18.80
N ASN A 961 26.53 18.49 19.95
CA ASN A 961 26.78 19.92 20.04
C ASN A 961 28.27 20.30 19.89
N ALA A 962 29.18 19.32 19.91
CA ALA A 962 30.60 19.57 19.71
C ALA A 962 30.88 20.22 18.33
N SER A 963 31.89 21.09 18.29
CA SER A 963 32.29 21.81 17.08
C SER A 963 32.87 20.88 16.01
N ASP A 964 33.49 19.77 16.42
CA ASP A 964 34.13 18.74 15.60
C ASP A 964 33.18 17.58 15.23
N TYR A 965 31.87 17.70 15.48
CA TYR A 965 30.90 16.70 15.04
C TYR A 965 30.60 16.87 13.54
N ASP A 966 31.20 16.01 12.72
CA ASP A 966 31.22 16.11 11.26
C ASP A 966 29.89 15.77 10.56
N ASN A 967 28.98 15.05 11.22
CA ASN A 967 27.74 14.61 10.59
C ASN A 967 26.67 15.72 10.59
N LYS A 968 26.81 16.65 9.64
CA LYS A 968 25.93 17.83 9.47
C LYS A 968 24.45 17.47 9.43
N TYR A 969 24.10 16.38 8.73
CA TYR A 969 22.72 15.91 8.63
C TYR A 969 22.15 15.51 10.00
N ILE A 970 22.91 14.76 10.81
CA ILE A 970 22.45 14.37 12.15
C ILE A 970 22.40 15.58 13.10
N LYS A 971 23.36 16.51 12.98
CA LYS A 971 23.37 17.75 13.76
C LYS A 971 22.13 18.60 13.47
N GLU A 972 21.79 18.76 12.20
CA GLU A 972 20.60 19.46 11.75
C GLU A 972 19.31 18.74 12.19
N LEU A 973 19.24 17.42 12.05
CA LEU A 973 18.12 16.60 12.54
C LEU A 973 17.88 16.82 14.04
N TYR A 974 18.95 16.83 14.83
CA TYR A 974 18.90 17.10 16.26
C TYR A 974 18.49 18.52 16.60
N SER A 975 19.09 19.54 15.98
CA SER A 975 18.75 20.95 16.24
C SER A 975 17.25 21.19 16.10
N ASN A 976 16.64 20.54 15.11
CA ASN A 976 15.23 20.70 14.82
C ASN A 976 14.34 19.63 15.49
N THR A 977 14.84 18.75 16.36
CA THR A 977 13.99 17.86 17.16
C THR A 977 13.40 18.66 18.35
N ALA A 978 12.14 18.45 18.72
CA ALA A 978 11.55 19.21 19.83
C ALA A 978 12.23 18.87 21.17
N SER A 979 12.28 19.83 22.11
CA SER A 979 12.91 19.61 23.42
C SER A 979 12.29 18.41 24.17
N SER A 980 10.97 18.25 24.07
CA SER A 980 10.23 17.11 24.66
C SER A 980 10.61 15.75 24.08
N GLU A 981 11.13 15.72 22.87
CA GLU A 981 11.50 14.51 22.16
C GLU A 981 12.98 14.16 22.40
N LYS A 982 13.83 15.16 22.69
CA LYS A 982 15.27 14.99 22.97
C LYS A 982 15.55 14.28 24.29
N VAL A 983 14.63 14.30 25.25
CA VAL A 983 14.82 13.74 26.60
C VAL A 983 15.33 12.30 26.57
N TRP A 984 14.78 11.44 25.68
CA TRP A 984 15.25 10.06 25.57
C TRP A 984 16.72 9.96 25.12
N MET A 985 17.15 10.81 24.19
CA MET A 985 18.56 10.88 23.76
C MET A 985 19.46 11.34 24.91
N ASP A 986 19.03 12.33 25.69
CA ASP A 986 19.81 12.94 26.77
C ASP A 986 20.12 11.99 27.94
N LEU A 987 19.41 10.86 28.03
CA LEU A 987 19.72 9.78 28.98
C LEU A 987 20.97 8.96 28.60
N HIS A 988 21.48 9.10 27.37
CA HIS A 988 22.48 8.20 26.81
C HIS A 988 23.88 8.81 26.74
N TYR A 989 24.87 7.94 26.96
CA TYR A 989 26.29 8.26 27.00
C TYR A 989 27.09 7.29 26.14
N ASN A 990 28.19 7.79 25.56
CA ASN A 990 29.28 6.95 25.07
C ASN A 990 30.34 6.80 26.16
N PHE A 991 31.02 5.65 26.16
CA PHE A 991 32.17 5.41 27.01
C PHE A 991 33.34 4.81 26.22
N THR A 992 34.55 5.01 26.75
CA THR A 992 35.79 4.35 26.31
C THR A 992 36.61 3.95 27.52
N PHE A 993 36.90 2.67 27.68
CA PHE A 993 37.92 2.15 28.59
C PHE A 993 39.14 1.70 27.79
N ARG A 994 40.35 1.90 28.32
CA ARG A 994 41.58 1.34 27.77
C ARG A 994 42.08 0.20 28.63
N LYS A 995 42.55 -0.87 27.98
CA LYS A 995 43.21 -1.98 28.66
C LYS A 995 44.65 -1.62 29.04
N LYS A 996 44.99 -1.60 30.32
CA LYS A 996 46.34 -1.35 30.84
C LYS A 996 47.02 -2.66 31.24
N GLY A 997 47.64 -3.33 30.27
CA GLY A 997 48.41 -4.55 30.51
C GLY A 997 47.74 -5.84 30.04
N SER A 998 48.51 -6.92 30.12
CA SER A 998 48.07 -8.29 29.82
C SER A 998 47.38 -8.91 31.02
N MET A 999 46.47 -9.86 30.78
CA MET A 999 45.81 -10.60 31.85
C MET A 999 46.61 -11.87 32.16
N ASP A 1000 47.37 -11.86 33.26
CA ASP A 1000 48.16 -13.01 33.72
C ASP A 1000 47.26 -14.08 34.33
N SER A 1001 46.75 -14.97 33.47
CA SER A 1001 45.94 -16.15 33.77
C SER A 1001 44.48 -15.90 34.22
N TYR A 1002 43.57 -16.32 33.33
CA TYR A 1002 42.10 -16.35 33.55
C TYR A 1002 41.66 -17.25 34.72
N ASN A 1003 42.55 -18.12 35.23
CA ASN A 1003 42.24 -19.16 36.22
C ASN A 1003 42.18 -18.66 37.67
N ASN A 1004 42.71 -17.47 37.98
CA ASN A 1004 42.81 -16.99 39.36
C ASN A 1004 41.59 -16.16 39.82
N LEU A 1005 40.63 -15.85 38.95
CA LEU A 1005 39.49 -14.98 39.27
C LEU A 1005 38.21 -15.72 39.70
N PHE A 1006 38.16 -17.05 39.55
CA PHE A 1006 37.04 -17.87 40.07
C PHE A 1006 37.31 -18.43 41.48
N VAL A 1007 38.44 -18.08 42.10
CA VAL A 1007 38.86 -18.61 43.40
C VAL A 1007 38.98 -17.47 44.42
N THR A 1008 37.83 -16.98 44.86
CA THR A 1008 37.56 -16.65 46.27
C THR A 1008 36.05 -16.50 46.41
N ASP A 1009 35.44 -17.28 47.31
CA ASP A 1009 34.02 -17.25 47.73
C ASP A 1009 33.01 -18.17 47.02
N SER A 1010 33.39 -19.41 46.68
CA SER A 1010 32.43 -20.52 46.70
C SER A 1010 32.99 -21.75 47.40
N LYS A 1011 32.66 -21.89 48.69
CA LYS A 1011 32.67 -23.21 49.31
C LYS A 1011 31.58 -24.06 48.65
N THR A 1012 31.97 -25.25 48.22
CA THR A 1012 31.15 -26.41 47.84
C THR A 1012 30.29 -26.33 46.57
N VAL A 1013 30.84 -26.81 45.45
CA VAL A 1013 30.10 -27.68 44.52
C VAL A 1013 30.99 -28.86 44.13
N LYS A 1014 30.48 -30.07 44.37
CA LYS A 1014 31.16 -31.35 44.16
C LYS A 1014 31.45 -31.58 42.67
N THR A 1015 32.70 -31.98 42.41
CA THR A 1015 33.24 -32.51 41.17
C THR A 1015 32.50 -33.79 40.74
N THR A 1016 32.01 -33.83 39.49
CA THR A 1016 31.75 -35.08 38.75
C THR A 1016 32.73 -35.19 37.58
N GLN A 1017 33.28 -36.39 37.45
CA GLN A 1017 34.49 -36.75 36.73
C GLN A 1017 34.48 -36.46 35.21
N LEU A 1018 35.59 -35.92 34.71
CA LEU A 1018 35.96 -35.95 33.29
C LEU A 1018 36.32 -37.39 32.86
N LEU A 1019 35.69 -37.87 31.79
CA LEU A 1019 36.20 -38.99 30.99
C LEU A 1019 37.34 -38.49 30.08
N LYS A 1020 38.45 -39.25 30.05
CA LYS A 1020 39.67 -38.96 29.29
C LYS A 1020 39.43 -38.98 27.75
N PRO A 1021 40.24 -38.24 26.96
CA PRO A 1021 40.05 -38.16 25.51
C PRO A 1021 40.54 -39.43 24.80
N VAL A 1022 39.72 -39.93 23.87
CA VAL A 1022 40.12 -40.97 22.92
C VAL A 1022 41.00 -40.34 21.84
N LYS A 1023 42.20 -40.90 21.62
CA LYS A 1023 43.15 -40.48 20.58
C LYS A 1023 42.55 -40.65 19.18
N THR A 1024 42.64 -39.59 18.37
CA THR A 1024 42.34 -39.61 16.93
C THR A 1024 43.39 -40.41 16.14
N PRO A 1025 43.00 -41.28 15.18
CA PRO A 1025 43.92 -41.75 14.15
C PRO A 1025 44.04 -40.72 13.01
N LYS A 1026 45.24 -40.63 12.43
CA LYS A 1026 45.62 -39.75 11.33
C LYS A 1026 44.80 -40.01 10.05
N VAL A 1027 44.41 -38.93 9.38
CA VAL A 1027 43.78 -38.91 8.05
C VAL A 1027 44.79 -39.36 6.99
N THR A 1028 44.43 -40.33 6.14
CA THR A 1028 44.94 -40.42 4.77
C THR A 1028 43.90 -41.04 3.83
N LYS A 1029 43.81 -40.39 2.65
CA LYS A 1029 43.27 -40.83 1.36
C LYS A 1029 41.75 -40.74 1.09
N THR A 1030 41.50 -39.82 0.17
CA THR A 1030 40.41 -39.60 -0.79
C THR A 1030 39.62 -40.85 -1.21
N ILE A 1031 38.27 -40.79 -1.13
CA ILE A 1031 37.37 -41.74 -1.80
C ILE A 1031 36.18 -41.00 -2.45
N LYS A 1032 35.84 -41.47 -3.66
CA LYS A 1032 34.81 -41.06 -4.64
C LYS A 1032 33.34 -41.15 -4.13
N PRO A 1033 32.36 -40.56 -4.86
CA PRO A 1033 31.00 -40.31 -4.34
C PRO A 1033 30.18 -41.59 -4.16
N ILE A 1034 29.44 -41.68 -3.04
CA ILE A 1034 28.58 -42.82 -2.68
C ILE A 1034 27.10 -42.50 -2.90
N LYS A 1035 26.42 -43.55 -3.36
CA LYS A 1035 25.05 -43.71 -3.85
C LYS A 1035 23.92 -43.26 -2.93
N THR A 1036 22.81 -42.96 -3.61
CA THR A 1036 21.43 -42.73 -3.17
C THR A 1036 20.99 -43.57 -1.96
N ILE A 1037 20.47 -42.89 -0.92
CA ILE A 1037 19.86 -43.52 0.27
C ILE A 1037 18.36 -43.74 0.02
N LYS A 1038 17.88 -44.95 0.35
CA LYS A 1038 16.47 -45.39 0.25
C LYS A 1038 15.56 -44.68 1.28
N PRO A 1039 14.26 -44.52 0.99
CA PRO A 1039 13.32 -43.85 1.88
C PRO A 1039 13.05 -44.63 3.18
N ILE A 1040 12.91 -43.87 4.28
CA ILE A 1040 12.62 -44.33 5.64
C ILE A 1040 11.13 -44.69 5.77
N LYS A 1041 10.85 -45.76 6.53
CA LYS A 1041 9.53 -46.37 6.78
C LYS A 1041 8.53 -45.41 7.45
N THR A 1042 7.27 -45.56 7.02
CA THR A 1042 6.05 -44.89 7.49
C THR A 1042 5.78 -45.09 8.99
N ILE A 1043 5.42 -44.01 9.69
CA ILE A 1043 4.96 -44.00 11.09
C ILE A 1043 3.48 -44.42 11.14
N LYS A 1044 3.11 -45.29 12.09
CA LYS A 1044 1.74 -45.80 12.29
C LYS A 1044 0.80 -44.72 12.89
N PRO A 1045 -0.52 -44.75 12.62
CA PRO A 1045 -1.48 -43.78 13.14
C PRO A 1045 -1.76 -43.96 14.64
N ILE A 1046 -1.99 -42.83 15.31
CA ILE A 1046 -2.40 -42.71 16.72
C ILE A 1046 -3.87 -43.10 16.90
N LYS A 1047 -4.18 -43.81 17.99
CA LYS A 1047 -5.51 -44.32 18.35
C LYS A 1047 -6.57 -43.22 18.55
N THR A 1048 -7.78 -43.50 18.08
CA THR A 1048 -9.02 -42.72 18.21
C THR A 1048 -9.43 -42.48 19.66
N ILE A 1049 -9.78 -41.24 20.00
CA ILE A 1049 -10.35 -40.85 21.30
C ILE A 1049 -11.87 -41.13 21.29
N LYS A 1050 -12.40 -41.73 22.38
CA LYS A 1050 -13.83 -42.05 22.54
C LYS A 1050 -14.68 -40.79 22.82
N PRO A 1051 -15.97 -40.78 22.43
CA PRO A 1051 -16.86 -39.64 22.68
C PRO A 1051 -17.23 -39.48 24.16
N ILE A 1052 -17.33 -38.22 24.61
CA ILE A 1052 -17.82 -37.80 25.92
C ILE A 1052 -19.35 -37.86 25.94
N LYS A 1053 -19.92 -38.35 27.05
CA LYS A 1053 -21.36 -38.56 27.28
C LYS A 1053 -22.16 -37.24 27.25
N THR A 1054 -23.33 -37.33 26.63
CA THR A 1054 -24.41 -36.33 26.56
C THR A 1054 -24.94 -35.95 27.96
N ILE A 1055 -25.08 -34.65 28.22
CA ILE A 1055 -25.72 -34.10 29.42
C ILE A 1055 -27.25 -34.05 29.20
N LYS A 1056 -28.03 -34.52 30.18
CA LYS A 1056 -29.50 -34.55 30.15
C LYS A 1056 -30.12 -33.15 30.38
N PRO A 1057 -31.32 -32.85 29.83
CA PRO A 1057 -32.00 -31.58 30.07
C PRO A 1057 -32.65 -31.55 31.46
N VAL A 1058 -32.59 -30.37 32.10
CA VAL A 1058 -33.31 -30.05 33.35
C VAL A 1058 -34.76 -29.66 33.00
N LYS A 1059 -35.73 -30.25 33.70
CA LYS A 1059 -37.17 -29.94 33.58
C LYS A 1059 -37.51 -28.57 34.19
N PRO A 1060 -38.57 -27.90 33.70
CA PRO A 1060 -39.03 -26.61 34.22
C PRO A 1060 -39.89 -26.81 35.47
N THR A 1061 -39.79 -25.88 36.43
CA THR A 1061 -40.78 -25.72 37.51
C THR A 1061 -41.16 -24.25 37.62
N LYS A 1062 -42.44 -24.03 37.30
CA LYS A 1062 -43.40 -22.97 37.66
C LYS A 1062 -42.90 -21.55 37.91
#